data_AF-A0A9W6KLX5-F1
#
_entry.id   AF-A0A9W6KLX5-F1
#
_cell.length_a   1.000
_cell.length_b   1.000
_cell.length_c   1.000
_cell.angle_alpha   90.00
_cell.angle_beta   90.00
_cell.angle_gamma   90.00
#
_symmetry.space_group_name_H-M   'P 1'
#
loop_
_entity.id
_entity.type
_entity.pdbx_description
1 polymer ?
#
loop_
_entity_poly.entity_id
_entity_poly.type
_entity_poly.pdbx_seq_one_letter_code
_entity_poly.pdbx_strand_id
1 'polypeptide(L)'
;MDRRTFVARGAVITGGAVALTTAFATEAAAAVRTAKTVAAGARTGRYTQSVAPLQSTPFLKLPPGAVQPRGWIRNQLNIEADGLCGRMTEVSDYLVYANCGWVDRTKGAWEELPYWLRGFGDLGYVTGNTRILGLAKQWIDGIIANQAADGFFGPDSLRTSLEHGPDFWPHMPLLDALRSWAEYSGDARVVTFMRKYFQFQNAQPAAVFNRSWAALRWGDNIDSIYWLYNRSPESWLLDLVRKIHAGSADYTNGIPNWHNVNLAQGFREPAQFGLLDPDPKYPQATYNDYATVMGLYGNFPGGGFAGDENCRTGYTDPRQGFETCGIVEFMHSHQLLARMTGDPVWLDRCEDLAFNSLPAALDPAQKGIHYVSSANSIALTDRTLTQGQFQNGFPMLAFMLGIHNYRCCPHNYGMGWPYYAQELWFATWDNGLCAAMYGASQVTAKVGANGTSVTITEDTDYPFSDTITLTLTTPGPVGFPLYLRIPGWSAGAQVRVNGTLVTGTLQSGSFVIVDQTFNNGDRVTVTLPMRTTVRTWAKNGNAISVDNGPLTFSLSIAERWSRTGGTDAWPTNEVYADSAWNYGLLLDPANPAVTVTRKTGPLAANPFTRDGAPIALSVTGRRIVNWQADAEGIVRTLQPSPARSSQPNETVQLLPMGAQRVRITTFPRISDGADAIDWSIPATASASWCWGGDSVGAINDGKAPSSSADTSIPRLTFWDHLGTSEWAQLTYPTPVNTGAVSVYWFDDTGTGQCRAPQSWQVQYLNASGQWTAVSGASAYGTALNTFNRVTFNAVTTSALRVAVQLKAGVSGGILEMRVEGTTAPISWKRIQNKNSLKVLGVAGMSTANSANVVQYDDNGTADHNWRLIDAGGGWFKIVNQNSGKLLAVQNMSTADGALVQQYDDNGSADHLWRLVDNGDGWVRIQVQHSLKVLGVSGMSTANSAQVVQFADSGTADHLWKLL
;
A
#
# COMPACT_ATOMS: atom_id res chain seq x y z
N MET A 1 41.14 -39.90 48.08
CA MET A 1 41.58 -41.27 47.72
C MET A 1 42.69 -41.14 46.70
N ASP A 2 43.68 -42.01 46.85
CA ASP A 2 45.12 -41.80 46.63
C ASP A 2 45.63 -42.28 45.26
N ARG A 3 46.85 -41.82 44.97
CA ARG A 3 47.85 -42.12 43.93
C ARG A 3 47.96 -43.58 43.45
N ARG A 4 48.58 -43.78 42.26
CA ARG A 4 49.84 -44.55 42.00
C ARG A 4 50.05 -44.87 40.49
N THR A 5 51.13 -44.35 39.86
CA THR A 5 52.39 -45.04 39.40
C THR A 5 52.19 -46.12 38.31
N PHE A 6 53.03 -46.35 37.29
CA PHE A 6 54.50 -46.38 37.22
C PHE A 6 54.97 -46.50 35.74
N VAL A 7 56.26 -46.20 35.48
CA VAL A 7 56.97 -46.24 34.18
C VAL A 7 57.64 -47.61 33.94
N ALA A 8 57.74 -48.11 32.70
CA ALA A 8 58.85 -48.98 32.29
C ALA A 8 59.08 -49.02 30.77
N ARG A 9 60.36 -48.94 30.38
CA ARG A 9 60.93 -49.06 29.02
C ARG A 9 61.10 -50.53 28.60
N GLY A 10 61.08 -50.78 27.28
CA GLY A 10 61.64 -51.98 26.65
C GLY A 10 61.75 -51.78 25.13
N ALA A 11 62.89 -52.13 24.53
CA ALA A 11 63.26 -51.84 23.14
C ALA A 11 63.49 -53.12 22.31
N VAL A 12 63.36 -52.96 20.98
CA VAL A 12 63.83 -53.81 19.84
C VAL A 12 62.98 -55.09 19.63
N ILE A 13 62.38 -55.38 18.46
CA ILE A 13 62.97 -55.78 17.16
C ILE A 13 61.99 -55.50 15.98
N THR A 14 62.61 -55.22 14.83
CA THR A 14 62.12 -55.02 13.45
C THR A 14 61.13 -56.06 12.89
N GLY A 15 60.17 -55.59 12.09
CA GLY A 15 59.40 -56.38 11.14
C GLY A 15 58.53 -55.48 10.26
N GLY A 16 58.95 -55.24 9.02
CA GLY A 16 58.24 -54.39 8.07
C GLY A 16 56.97 -55.06 7.53
N ALA A 17 55.88 -54.30 7.52
CA ALA A 17 54.74 -54.53 6.64
C ALA A 17 54.20 -53.15 6.22
N VAL A 18 54.25 -52.90 4.91
CA VAL A 18 53.68 -51.73 4.27
C VAL A 18 52.16 -51.81 4.41
N ALA A 19 51.56 -50.90 5.18
CA ALA A 19 50.14 -50.62 5.16
C ALA A 19 49.97 -49.16 4.72
N LEU A 20 49.49 -48.97 3.48
CA LEU A 20 48.95 -47.69 3.05
C LEU A 20 47.73 -47.37 3.92
N THR A 21 47.90 -46.50 4.91
CA THR A 21 46.77 -45.84 5.57
C THR A 21 46.48 -44.55 4.79
N THR A 22 45.45 -44.60 3.95
CA THR A 22 44.74 -43.41 3.51
C THR A 22 44.20 -42.71 4.74
N ALA A 23 44.84 -41.63 5.16
CA ALA A 23 44.31 -40.74 6.17
C ALA A 23 43.04 -40.10 5.61
N PHE A 24 41.87 -40.62 5.98
CA PHE A 24 40.64 -39.84 5.93
C PHE A 24 40.81 -38.71 6.93
N ALA A 25 41.13 -37.51 6.41
CA ALA A 25 40.97 -36.29 7.17
C ALA A 25 39.48 -36.18 7.50
N THR A 26 39.14 -36.40 8.77
CA THR A 26 37.83 -36.01 9.29
C THR A 26 37.77 -34.49 9.21
N GLU A 27 37.05 -33.95 8.23
CA GLU A 27 36.69 -32.54 8.18
C GLU A 27 36.07 -32.16 9.52
N ALA A 28 36.77 -31.33 10.29
CA ALA A 28 36.19 -30.71 11.48
C ALA A 28 35.01 -29.85 11.01
N ALA A 29 33.81 -30.08 11.57
CA ALA A 29 32.65 -29.25 11.29
C ALA A 29 32.99 -27.78 11.56
N ALA A 30 32.78 -26.91 10.57
CA ALA A 30 33.04 -25.48 10.71
C ALA A 30 32.24 -24.93 11.90
N ALA A 31 32.94 -24.34 12.88
CA ALA A 31 32.30 -23.70 14.03
C ALA A 31 31.66 -22.38 13.56
N VAL A 32 30.35 -22.23 13.81
CA VAL A 32 29.59 -21.05 13.39
C VAL A 32 29.03 -20.35 14.62
N ARG A 33 29.03 -19.02 14.57
CA ARG A 33 28.45 -18.16 15.62
C ARG A 33 27.15 -17.54 15.11
N THR A 34 26.16 -17.45 15.98
CA THR A 34 24.88 -16.79 15.71
C THR A 34 24.80 -15.50 16.53
N ALA A 35 24.35 -14.41 15.92
CA ALA A 35 24.21 -13.11 16.58
C ALA A 35 22.82 -12.51 16.27
N LYS A 36 22.02 -12.24 17.31
CA LYS A 36 20.70 -11.60 17.15
C LYS A 36 20.83 -10.22 16.51
N THR A 37 21.79 -9.43 17.00
CA THR A 37 22.26 -8.19 16.39
C THR A 37 23.78 -8.27 16.27
N VAL A 38 24.34 -7.64 15.23
CA VAL A 38 25.80 -7.56 15.06
C VAL A 38 26.29 -6.28 15.71
N ALA A 39 27.18 -6.41 16.71
CA ALA A 39 27.87 -5.28 17.31
C ALA A 39 29.09 -4.89 16.46
N ALA A 40 29.37 -3.59 16.40
CA ALA A 40 30.60 -3.07 15.83
C ALA A 40 31.79 -3.32 16.79
N GLY A 41 32.99 -3.50 16.23
CA GLY A 41 34.22 -3.64 16.99
C GLY A 41 35.26 -2.56 16.69
N ALA A 42 36.50 -2.80 17.10
CA ALA A 42 37.61 -1.88 16.86
C ALA A 42 37.89 -1.72 15.37
N ARG A 43 38.33 -0.52 14.96
CA ARG A 43 38.53 -0.14 13.56
C ARG A 43 39.65 -0.93 12.90
N THR A 44 39.29 -1.97 12.17
CA THR A 44 40.27 -2.83 11.46
C THR A 44 39.92 -3.03 9.98
N GLY A 45 38.82 -2.41 9.51
CA GLY A 45 38.20 -2.63 8.20
C GLY A 45 38.89 -1.97 7.00
N ARG A 46 38.65 -2.52 5.78
CA ARG A 46 39.18 -2.01 4.50
C ARG A 46 38.39 -0.90 3.82
N TYR A 47 37.10 -0.80 4.14
CA TYR A 47 36.21 0.23 3.60
C TYR A 47 36.14 1.42 4.56
N THR A 48 35.67 2.57 4.09
CA THR A 48 35.60 3.79 4.90
C THR A 48 34.76 3.55 6.17
N GLN A 49 35.44 3.53 7.32
CA GLN A 49 34.85 3.35 8.65
C GLN A 49 34.48 4.70 9.27
N SER A 50 33.64 4.68 10.31
CA SER A 50 33.45 5.82 11.21
C SER A 50 34.78 6.29 11.81
N VAL A 51 35.06 7.59 11.76
CA VAL A 51 36.24 8.21 12.37
C VAL A 51 35.89 8.80 13.75
N ALA A 52 36.83 8.79 14.69
CA ALA A 52 36.57 9.22 16.07
C ALA A 52 36.28 10.72 16.08
N PRO A 53 35.34 11.21 16.90
CA PRO A 53 34.63 10.52 17.98
C PRO A 53 33.37 9.73 17.58
N LEU A 54 33.03 9.60 16.28
CA LEU A 54 31.85 8.82 15.88
C LEU A 54 31.99 7.34 16.27
N GLN A 55 30.88 6.76 16.72
CA GLN A 55 30.75 5.33 17.00
C GLN A 55 30.92 4.51 15.72
N SER A 56 31.56 3.36 15.86
CA SER A 56 31.69 2.38 14.77
C SER A 56 30.33 1.76 14.45
N THR A 57 30.06 1.51 13.18
CA THR A 57 28.88 0.76 12.73
C THR A 57 29.27 -0.70 12.41
N PRO A 58 28.36 -1.67 12.60
CA PRO A 58 28.65 -3.07 12.35
C PRO A 58 28.80 -3.39 10.86
N PHE A 59 28.04 -2.71 10.01
CA PHE A 59 28.10 -2.88 8.57
C PHE A 59 28.43 -1.57 7.86
N LEU A 60 29.09 -1.71 6.70
CA LEU A 60 29.46 -0.62 5.83
C LEU A 60 28.89 -0.85 4.43
N LYS A 61 28.50 0.26 3.77
CA LYS A 61 28.11 0.24 2.36
C LYS A 61 29.32 -0.15 1.51
N LEU A 62 29.13 -1.11 0.60
CA LEU A 62 30.10 -1.36 -0.47
C LEU A 62 30.01 -0.25 -1.52
N PRO A 63 31.11 0.10 -2.23
CA PRO A 63 31.06 1.09 -3.30
C PRO A 63 29.98 0.73 -4.35
N PRO A 64 29.21 1.71 -4.86
CA PRO A 64 28.27 1.44 -5.95
C PRO A 64 28.97 0.74 -7.12
N GLY A 65 28.33 -0.27 -7.70
CA GLY A 65 28.92 -1.13 -8.74
C GLY A 65 29.72 -2.34 -8.23
N ALA A 66 30.03 -2.42 -6.93
CA ALA A 66 30.65 -3.62 -6.35
C ALA A 66 29.71 -4.83 -6.35
N VAL A 67 28.39 -4.59 -6.30
CA VAL A 67 27.33 -5.59 -6.44
C VAL A 67 26.73 -5.46 -7.83
N GLN A 68 26.79 -6.53 -8.61
CA GLN A 68 26.20 -6.64 -9.93
C GLN A 68 24.94 -7.50 -9.85
N PRO A 69 23.74 -6.90 -9.94
CA PRO A 69 22.49 -7.64 -9.90
C PRO A 69 22.34 -8.54 -11.14
N ARG A 70 21.75 -9.71 -10.93
CA ARG A 70 21.45 -10.72 -11.95
C ARG A 70 19.97 -11.11 -11.88
N GLY A 71 19.55 -12.07 -12.71
CA GLY A 71 18.21 -12.64 -12.68
C GLY A 71 17.10 -11.60 -12.84
N TRP A 72 16.01 -11.79 -12.10
CA TRP A 72 14.85 -10.90 -12.17
C TRP A 72 15.15 -9.47 -11.66
N ILE A 73 16.06 -9.29 -10.70
CA ILE A 73 16.45 -7.95 -10.20
C ILE A 73 17.11 -7.16 -11.32
N ARG A 74 18.01 -7.78 -12.08
CA ARG A 74 18.61 -7.13 -13.25
C ARG A 74 17.56 -6.71 -14.26
N ASN A 75 16.55 -7.55 -14.48
CA ASN A 75 15.46 -7.24 -15.40
C ASN A 75 14.57 -6.10 -14.88
N GLN A 76 14.28 -6.02 -13.56
CA GLN A 76 13.57 -4.87 -12.98
C GLN A 76 14.34 -3.56 -13.19
N LEU A 77 15.66 -3.56 -12.97
CA LEU A 77 16.50 -2.38 -13.21
C LEU A 77 16.55 -2.01 -14.70
N ASN A 78 16.56 -2.98 -15.61
CA ASN A 78 16.45 -2.70 -17.04
C ASN A 78 15.08 -2.10 -17.41
N ILE A 79 13.98 -2.62 -16.86
CA ILE A 79 12.63 -2.07 -17.03
C ILE A 79 12.57 -0.64 -16.51
N GLU A 80 13.15 -0.36 -15.34
CA GLU A 80 13.23 0.99 -14.77
C GLU A 80 14.06 1.94 -15.64
N ALA A 81 15.16 1.46 -16.21
CA ALA A 81 16.01 2.22 -17.15
C ALA A 81 15.29 2.55 -18.47
N ASP A 82 14.38 1.69 -18.91
CA ASP A 82 13.55 1.88 -20.10
C ASP A 82 12.19 2.55 -19.81
N GLY A 83 11.86 2.70 -18.52
CA GLY A 83 10.66 3.32 -17.97
C GLY A 83 10.86 4.78 -17.60
N LEU A 84 10.00 5.28 -16.71
CA LEU A 84 9.90 6.69 -16.34
C LEU A 84 11.19 7.22 -15.70
N CYS A 85 11.75 6.54 -14.70
CA CYS A 85 13.01 6.92 -14.04
C CYS A 85 14.14 7.12 -15.06
N GLY A 86 14.39 6.12 -15.92
CA GLY A 86 15.49 6.15 -16.88
C GLY A 86 15.29 7.09 -18.06
N ARG A 87 14.07 7.54 -18.36
CA ARG A 87 13.74 8.37 -19.54
C ARG A 87 12.98 9.66 -19.19
N MET A 88 13.01 10.07 -17.93
CA MET A 88 12.23 11.19 -17.42
C MET A 88 12.51 12.52 -18.11
N THR A 89 13.73 12.71 -18.61
CA THR A 89 14.12 13.90 -19.38
C THR A 89 13.38 14.06 -20.71
N GLU A 90 12.67 13.03 -21.18
CA GLU A 90 11.80 13.12 -22.35
C GLU A 90 10.46 13.80 -22.04
N VAL A 91 10.06 13.88 -20.76
CA VAL A 91 8.70 14.25 -20.35
C VAL A 91 8.62 15.24 -19.19
N SER A 92 9.70 15.46 -18.44
CA SER A 92 9.69 16.36 -17.28
C SER A 92 10.26 17.72 -17.61
N ASP A 93 9.40 18.74 -17.57
CA ASP A 93 9.77 20.15 -17.76
C ASP A 93 10.75 20.66 -16.67
N TYR A 94 10.85 19.93 -15.55
CA TYR A 94 11.81 20.23 -14.47
C TYR A 94 13.23 19.73 -14.76
N LEU A 95 13.40 18.83 -15.74
CA LEU A 95 14.67 18.17 -16.07
C LEU A 95 15.27 18.68 -17.39
N VAL A 96 15.05 19.96 -17.70
CA VAL A 96 15.61 20.62 -18.88
C VAL A 96 16.96 21.25 -18.52
N TYR A 97 18.07 20.63 -18.96
CA TYR A 97 19.44 21.03 -18.60
C TYR A 97 19.71 22.53 -18.76
N ALA A 98 19.40 23.10 -19.92
CA ALA A 98 19.68 24.52 -20.21
C ALA A 98 18.81 25.51 -19.41
N ASN A 99 17.79 25.05 -18.68
CA ASN A 99 16.85 25.87 -17.94
C ASN A 99 16.70 25.42 -16.47
N CYS A 100 17.76 24.89 -15.87
CA CYS A 100 17.71 24.35 -14.52
C CYS A 100 18.66 25.09 -13.57
N GLY A 101 18.11 25.59 -12.46
CA GLY A 101 18.83 26.34 -11.44
C GLY A 101 20.04 25.62 -10.82
N TRP A 102 20.05 24.29 -10.90
CA TRP A 102 21.14 23.46 -10.40
C TRP A 102 22.42 23.54 -11.23
N VAL A 103 22.33 23.88 -12.52
CA VAL A 103 23.50 24.06 -13.42
C VAL A 103 23.71 25.50 -13.87
N ASP A 104 22.71 26.38 -13.66
CA ASP A 104 22.82 27.84 -13.82
C ASP A 104 22.05 28.51 -12.68
N ARG A 105 22.76 29.07 -11.68
CA ARG A 105 22.13 29.63 -10.45
C ARG A 105 21.11 30.75 -10.73
N THR A 106 21.12 31.36 -11.90
CA THR A 106 20.18 32.44 -12.25
C THR A 106 18.78 31.92 -12.61
N LYS A 107 18.62 30.61 -12.79
CA LYS A 107 17.36 29.95 -13.12
C LYS A 107 16.66 29.39 -11.87
N GLY A 108 15.38 29.07 -12.01
CA GLY A 108 14.62 28.38 -10.97
C GLY A 108 14.85 26.86 -10.99
N ALA A 109 14.82 26.23 -9.82
CA ALA A 109 14.64 24.80 -9.62
C ALA A 109 14.35 24.55 -8.14
N TRP A 110 13.86 23.36 -7.80
CA TRP A 110 13.68 22.93 -6.42
C TRP A 110 14.09 21.46 -6.27
N GLU A 111 13.22 20.60 -5.77
CA GLU A 111 13.54 19.21 -5.36
C GLU A 111 13.49 18.17 -6.50
N GLU A 112 12.91 18.49 -7.66
CA GLU A 112 12.60 17.49 -8.70
C GLU A 112 13.86 16.85 -9.30
N LEU A 113 14.85 17.67 -9.71
CA LEU A 113 16.15 17.17 -10.16
C LEU A 113 16.89 16.44 -9.03
N PRO A 114 17.05 17.00 -7.81
CA PRO A 114 17.67 16.30 -6.69
C PRO A 114 17.12 14.90 -6.42
N TYR A 115 15.79 14.78 -6.33
CA TYR A 115 15.13 13.49 -6.10
C TYR A 115 15.41 12.51 -7.23
N TRP A 116 15.23 12.96 -8.47
CA TRP A 116 15.47 12.11 -9.64
C TRP A 116 16.93 11.65 -9.73
N LEU A 117 17.88 12.58 -9.61
CA LEU A 117 19.30 12.28 -9.79
C LEU A 117 19.84 11.32 -8.71
N ARG A 118 19.27 11.37 -7.49
CA ARG A 118 19.59 10.46 -6.38
C ARG A 118 19.34 9.00 -6.74
N GLY A 119 18.22 8.68 -7.40
CA GLY A 119 17.93 7.32 -7.87
C GLY A 119 18.56 7.02 -9.24
N PHE A 120 18.45 7.96 -10.18
CA PHE A 120 18.88 7.82 -11.57
C PHE A 120 20.38 7.55 -11.72
N GLY A 121 21.23 8.22 -10.94
CA GLY A 121 22.67 7.97 -10.95
C GLY A 121 22.97 6.53 -10.54
N ASP A 122 22.41 6.10 -9.40
CA ASP A 122 22.58 4.77 -8.85
C ASP A 122 22.02 3.67 -9.74
N LEU A 123 20.92 3.91 -10.47
CA LEU A 123 20.43 3.04 -11.53
C LEU A 123 21.51 2.83 -12.61
N GLY A 124 22.20 3.89 -13.02
CA GLY A 124 23.33 3.80 -13.96
C GLY A 124 24.49 2.99 -13.39
N TYR A 125 24.84 3.18 -12.12
CA TYR A 125 25.98 2.53 -11.47
C TYR A 125 25.79 1.02 -11.35
N VAL A 126 24.58 0.55 -11.00
CA VAL A 126 24.29 -0.90 -10.87
C VAL A 126 24.01 -1.57 -12.20
N THR A 127 23.53 -0.84 -13.21
CA THR A 127 23.24 -1.41 -14.53
C THR A 127 24.43 -1.35 -15.48
N GLY A 128 25.34 -0.38 -15.31
CA GLY A 128 26.35 -0.05 -16.30
C GLY A 128 25.77 0.60 -17.56
N ASN A 129 24.53 1.12 -17.51
CA ASN A 129 23.88 1.73 -18.67
C ASN A 129 24.59 3.03 -19.08
N THR A 130 25.26 3.02 -20.23
CA THR A 130 26.12 4.13 -20.68
C THR A 130 25.36 5.43 -20.94
N ARG A 131 24.08 5.37 -21.34
CA ARG A 131 23.23 6.55 -21.52
C ARG A 131 22.96 7.22 -20.18
N ILE A 132 22.56 6.43 -19.17
CA ILE A 132 22.28 6.91 -17.82
C ILE A 132 23.56 7.47 -17.19
N LEU A 133 24.67 6.72 -17.27
CA LEU A 133 25.97 7.17 -16.75
C LEU A 133 26.43 8.49 -17.37
N GLY A 134 26.30 8.62 -18.70
CA GLY A 134 26.66 9.85 -19.41
C GLY A 134 25.82 11.05 -18.98
N LEU A 135 24.50 10.85 -18.86
CA LEU A 135 23.58 11.92 -18.48
C LEU A 135 23.73 12.32 -16.99
N ALA A 136 23.89 11.34 -16.10
CA ALA A 136 24.16 11.59 -14.68
C ALA A 136 25.45 12.40 -14.52
N LYS A 137 26.52 12.00 -15.22
CA LYS A 137 27.79 12.74 -15.23
C LYS A 137 27.60 14.18 -15.72
N GLN A 138 26.84 14.39 -16.80
CA GLN A 138 26.58 15.73 -17.33
C GLN A 138 25.94 16.66 -16.30
N TRP A 139 24.92 16.16 -15.58
CA TRP A 139 24.28 16.90 -14.49
C TRP A 139 25.24 17.18 -13.34
N ILE A 140 25.97 16.17 -12.88
CA ILE A 140 26.91 16.29 -11.77
C ILE A 140 28.04 17.28 -12.08
N ASP A 141 28.62 17.22 -13.28
CA ASP A 141 29.65 18.18 -13.72
C ASP A 141 29.10 19.61 -13.72
N GLY A 142 27.88 19.80 -14.23
CA GLY A 142 27.22 21.11 -14.24
C GLY A 142 26.99 21.64 -12.82
N ILE A 143 26.50 20.80 -11.90
CA ILE A 143 26.25 21.16 -10.50
C ILE A 143 27.55 21.56 -9.80
N ILE A 144 28.62 20.76 -9.95
CA ILE A 144 29.92 21.05 -9.34
C ILE A 144 30.49 22.37 -9.88
N ALA A 145 30.36 22.63 -11.18
CA ALA A 145 30.82 23.87 -11.81
C ALA A 145 30.01 25.10 -11.37
N ASN A 146 28.77 24.90 -10.92
CA ASN A 146 27.84 25.97 -10.56
C ASN A 146 27.97 26.45 -9.09
N GLN A 147 28.96 25.95 -8.32
CA GLN A 147 29.20 26.39 -6.93
C GLN A 147 29.61 27.88 -6.87
N ALA A 148 29.02 28.63 -5.94
CA ALA A 148 29.39 29.99 -5.63
C ALA A 148 30.68 30.06 -4.79
N ALA A 149 31.30 31.24 -4.74
CA ALA A 149 32.56 31.45 -4.03
C ALA A 149 32.46 31.18 -2.51
N ASP A 150 31.28 31.42 -1.92
CA ASP A 150 30.98 31.17 -0.51
C ASP A 150 30.63 29.70 -0.21
N GLY A 151 30.57 28.83 -1.23
CA GLY A 151 30.29 27.40 -1.09
C GLY A 151 28.84 26.99 -1.35
N PHE A 152 27.90 27.93 -1.40
CA PHE A 152 26.52 27.65 -1.80
C PHE A 152 26.45 27.13 -3.25
N PHE A 153 25.47 26.29 -3.57
CA PHE A 153 25.22 25.82 -4.93
C PHE A 153 23.73 25.66 -5.19
N GLY A 154 23.35 25.67 -6.46
CA GLY A 154 21.96 25.64 -6.91
C GLY A 154 21.34 27.03 -7.13
N PRO A 155 20.02 27.12 -7.33
CA PRO A 155 19.32 28.37 -7.63
C PRO A 155 19.58 29.45 -6.57
N ASP A 156 19.93 30.67 -6.99
CA ASP A 156 20.18 31.79 -6.06
C ASP A 156 18.92 32.15 -5.25
N SER A 157 17.73 31.87 -5.78
CA SER A 157 16.45 32.06 -5.07
C SER A 157 16.34 31.23 -3.78
N LEU A 158 17.00 30.06 -3.72
CA LEU A 158 16.97 29.20 -2.53
C LEU A 158 17.80 29.76 -1.38
N ARG A 159 18.58 30.84 -1.58
CA ARG A 159 19.27 31.51 -0.48
C ARG A 159 18.32 32.25 0.46
N THR A 160 17.13 32.60 -0.01
CA THR A 160 16.22 33.52 0.70
C THR A 160 14.75 33.08 0.69
N SER A 161 14.42 31.94 0.07
CA SER A 161 13.02 31.52 -0.14
C SER A 161 12.29 31.09 1.13
N LEU A 162 12.98 30.82 2.24
CA LEU A 162 12.37 30.43 3.52
C LEU A 162 12.54 31.51 4.58
N GLU A 163 11.53 32.37 4.71
CA GLU A 163 11.52 33.46 5.70
C GLU A 163 12.80 34.31 5.62
N HIS A 164 13.16 34.72 4.39
CA HIS A 164 14.39 35.46 4.06
C HIS A 164 15.70 34.72 4.37
N GLY A 165 15.64 33.41 4.67
CA GLY A 165 16.79 32.52 4.86
C GLY A 165 16.85 31.40 3.83
N PRO A 166 17.89 30.56 3.90
CA PRO A 166 18.13 29.51 2.93
C PRO A 166 17.15 28.34 3.06
N ASP A 167 16.73 27.80 1.91
CA ASP A 167 16.09 26.49 1.79
C ASP A 167 17.14 25.41 1.57
N PHE A 168 17.33 24.56 2.58
CA PHE A 168 18.29 23.46 2.54
C PHE A 168 17.71 22.13 2.10
N TRP A 169 16.39 22.02 2.08
CA TRP A 169 15.72 20.75 1.81
C TRP A 169 16.14 20.15 0.46
N PRO A 170 16.08 20.87 -0.67
CA PRO A 170 16.42 20.31 -1.99
C PRO A 170 17.87 19.87 -2.12
N HIS A 171 18.78 20.45 -1.33
CA HIS A 171 20.20 20.08 -1.36
C HIS A 171 20.46 18.71 -0.75
N MET A 172 19.65 18.24 0.20
CA MET A 172 19.89 16.98 0.91
C MET A 172 19.90 15.75 -0.02
N PRO A 173 18.84 15.47 -0.82
CA PRO A 173 18.89 14.36 -1.77
C PRO A 173 19.98 14.54 -2.84
N LEU A 174 20.32 15.79 -3.20
CA LEU A 174 21.38 16.05 -4.17
C LEU A 174 22.78 15.74 -3.61
N LEU A 175 23.02 16.02 -2.33
CA LEU A 175 24.26 15.63 -1.64
C LEU A 175 24.43 14.10 -1.63
N ASP A 176 23.33 13.36 -1.48
CA ASP A 176 23.35 11.90 -1.57
C ASP A 176 23.77 11.43 -2.97
N ALA A 177 23.17 12.01 -4.02
CA ALA A 177 23.55 11.72 -5.41
C ALA A 177 25.04 11.99 -5.70
N LEU A 178 25.57 13.12 -5.20
CA LEU A 178 26.98 13.50 -5.34
C LEU A 178 27.91 12.53 -4.61
N ARG A 179 27.51 12.08 -3.42
CA ARG A 179 28.23 11.05 -2.67
C ARG A 179 28.29 9.73 -3.43
N SER A 180 27.16 9.22 -3.93
CA SER A 180 27.13 7.98 -4.71
C SER A 180 28.03 8.09 -5.93
N TRP A 181 28.01 9.24 -6.61
CA TRP A 181 28.93 9.51 -7.73
C TRP A 181 30.39 9.47 -7.32
N ALA A 182 30.76 10.12 -6.21
CA ALA A 182 32.13 10.12 -5.72
C ALA A 182 32.63 8.70 -5.40
N GLU A 183 31.77 7.87 -4.82
CA GLU A 183 32.08 6.48 -4.49
C GLU A 183 32.19 5.59 -5.73
N TYR A 184 31.33 5.79 -6.73
CA TYR A 184 31.34 5.05 -7.99
C TYR A 184 32.53 5.45 -8.89
N SER A 185 32.72 6.74 -9.11
CA SER A 185 33.65 7.29 -10.11
C SER A 185 35.05 7.59 -9.58
N GLY A 186 35.21 7.70 -8.26
CA GLY A 186 36.45 8.19 -7.64
C GLY A 186 36.67 9.71 -7.78
N ASP A 187 35.63 10.49 -8.11
CA ASP A 187 35.74 11.92 -8.33
C ASP A 187 36.03 12.70 -7.03
N ALA A 188 37.31 13.01 -6.83
CA ALA A 188 37.80 13.72 -5.65
C ALA A 188 37.28 15.17 -5.52
N ARG A 189 36.70 15.76 -6.59
CA ARG A 189 36.15 17.13 -6.54
C ARG A 189 34.98 17.21 -5.55
N VAL A 190 34.20 16.14 -5.42
CA VAL A 190 33.00 16.09 -4.56
C VAL A 190 33.33 16.36 -3.09
N VAL A 191 34.43 15.79 -2.57
CA VAL A 191 34.86 16.02 -1.18
C VAL A 191 35.11 17.50 -0.92
N THR A 192 35.82 18.17 -1.84
CA THR A 192 36.11 19.62 -1.72
C THR A 192 34.84 20.45 -1.89
N PHE A 193 33.96 20.07 -2.82
CA PHE A 193 32.69 20.73 -3.07
C PHE A 193 31.76 20.68 -1.84
N MET A 194 31.52 19.47 -1.30
CA MET A 194 30.66 19.28 -0.12
C MET A 194 31.22 19.98 1.11
N ARG A 195 32.55 19.96 1.30
CA ARG A 195 33.21 20.71 2.38
C ARG A 195 32.87 22.19 2.33
N LYS A 196 33.00 22.84 1.17
CA LYS A 196 32.65 24.26 0.99
C LYS A 196 31.16 24.52 1.25
N TYR A 197 30.28 23.64 0.78
CA TYR A 197 28.86 23.77 1.04
C TYR A 197 28.51 23.65 2.53
N PHE A 198 29.10 22.69 3.25
CA PHE A 198 28.87 22.58 4.68
C PHE A 198 29.51 23.72 5.47
N GLN A 199 30.57 24.36 4.98
CA GLN A 199 31.06 25.62 5.55
C GLN A 199 30.02 26.74 5.41
N PHE A 200 29.39 26.88 4.23
CA PHE A 200 28.27 27.80 4.02
C PHE A 200 27.10 27.50 4.97
N GLN A 201 26.72 26.22 5.09
CA GLN A 201 25.63 25.77 5.96
C GLN A 201 25.96 26.07 7.43
N ASN A 202 27.17 25.75 7.91
CA ASN A 202 27.60 25.99 9.28
C ASN A 202 27.65 27.48 9.66
N ALA A 203 27.94 28.35 8.69
CA ALA A 203 27.95 29.80 8.89
C ALA A 203 26.55 30.40 9.11
N GLN A 204 25.47 29.67 8.80
CA GLN A 204 24.11 30.18 9.00
C GLN A 204 23.71 30.24 10.48
N PRO A 205 22.82 31.17 10.88
CA PRO A 205 22.36 31.27 12.26
C PRO A 205 21.52 30.06 12.67
N ALA A 206 21.53 29.67 13.95
CA ALA A 206 20.81 28.48 14.43
C ALA A 206 19.31 28.47 14.06
N ALA A 207 18.68 29.65 13.99
CA ALA A 207 17.26 29.82 13.67
C ALA A 207 16.87 29.42 12.23
N VAL A 208 17.80 29.05 11.34
CA VAL A 208 17.44 28.50 10.01
C VAL A 208 17.27 26.99 10.03
N PHE A 209 17.78 26.30 11.05
CA PHE A 209 17.79 24.84 11.11
C PHE A 209 16.46 24.24 11.59
N ASN A 210 15.51 25.05 12.05
CA ASN A 210 14.19 24.63 12.52
C ASN A 210 13.05 24.99 11.53
N ARG A 211 13.39 25.15 10.25
CA ARG A 211 12.45 25.61 9.21
C ARG A 211 12.15 24.52 8.18
N SER A 212 10.93 24.58 7.63
CA SER A 212 10.49 23.81 6.45
C SER A 212 10.66 22.29 6.60
N TRP A 213 10.61 21.57 5.47
CA TRP A 213 10.78 20.12 5.38
C TRP A 213 12.13 19.65 5.90
N ALA A 214 13.17 20.48 5.79
CA ALA A 214 14.51 20.19 6.32
C ALA A 214 14.46 19.85 7.82
N ALA A 215 13.72 20.62 8.62
CA ALA A 215 13.55 20.40 10.05
C ALA A 215 13.00 19.00 10.41
N LEU A 216 12.24 18.39 9.51
CA LEU A 216 11.61 17.08 9.72
C LEU A 216 12.43 15.92 9.14
N ARG A 217 13.49 16.22 8.37
CA ARG A 217 14.21 15.25 7.52
C ARG A 217 15.74 15.36 7.63
N TRP A 218 16.25 16.02 8.67
CA TRP A 218 17.69 16.29 8.84
C TRP A 218 18.59 15.06 8.86
N GLY A 219 18.04 13.87 9.12
CA GLY A 219 18.76 12.60 9.01
C GLY A 219 19.49 12.42 7.67
N ASP A 220 18.95 12.88 6.55
CA ASP A 220 19.62 12.81 5.24
C ASP A 220 20.88 13.68 5.15
N ASN A 221 20.82 14.88 5.72
CA ASN A 221 21.95 15.79 5.75
C ASN A 221 23.02 15.31 6.73
N ILE A 222 22.63 14.78 7.90
CA ILE A 222 23.54 14.21 8.90
C ILE A 222 24.34 13.06 8.28
N ASP A 223 23.69 12.17 7.52
CA ASP A 223 24.36 11.07 6.83
C ASP A 223 25.42 11.57 5.84
N SER A 224 25.10 12.64 5.09
CA SER A 224 26.04 13.28 4.16
C SER A 224 27.21 13.97 4.86
N ILE A 225 26.98 14.59 6.04
CA ILE A 225 28.04 15.19 6.84
C ILE A 225 28.98 14.11 7.40
N TYR A 226 28.44 13.00 7.93
CA TYR A 226 29.26 11.89 8.42
C TYR A 226 30.07 11.24 7.29
N TRP A 227 29.49 11.11 6.10
CA TRP A 227 30.22 10.64 4.93
C TRP A 227 31.45 11.48 4.63
N LEU A 228 31.31 12.82 4.69
CA LEU A 228 32.43 13.74 4.50
C LEU A 228 33.42 13.67 5.66
N TYR A 229 32.94 13.67 6.90
CA TYR A 229 33.77 13.61 8.10
C TYR A 229 34.66 12.38 8.11
N ASN A 230 34.12 11.22 7.72
CA ASN A 230 34.88 9.96 7.66
C ASN A 230 35.97 9.95 6.59
N ARG A 231 35.98 10.91 5.66
CA ARG A 231 36.97 11.07 4.58
C ARG A 231 37.92 12.23 4.80
N SER A 232 37.44 13.31 5.41
CA SER A 232 38.19 14.53 5.72
C SER A 232 37.77 15.06 7.09
N PRO A 233 38.31 14.48 8.19
CA PRO A 233 37.85 14.80 9.53
C PRO A 233 38.18 16.25 9.92
N GLU A 234 37.13 17.06 10.09
CA GLU A 234 37.22 18.42 10.63
C GLU A 234 36.16 18.57 11.73
N SER A 235 36.55 18.97 12.93
CA SER A 235 35.65 18.95 14.11
C SER A 235 34.39 19.81 13.93
N TRP A 236 34.48 20.91 13.16
CA TRP A 236 33.36 21.80 12.90
C TRP A 236 32.21 21.11 12.13
N LEU A 237 32.47 20.01 11.42
CA LEU A 237 31.42 19.20 10.79
C LEU A 237 30.53 18.55 11.86
N LEU A 238 31.12 18.11 12.97
CA LEU A 238 30.36 17.54 14.09
C LEU A 238 29.64 18.63 14.90
N ASP A 239 30.21 19.83 14.98
CA ASP A 239 29.52 20.99 15.55
C ASP A 239 28.29 21.36 14.70
N LEU A 240 28.40 21.27 13.37
CA LEU A 240 27.27 21.42 12.45
C LEU A 240 26.19 20.36 12.70
N VAL A 241 26.56 19.09 12.89
CA VAL A 241 25.60 18.03 13.24
C VAL A 241 24.85 18.35 14.54
N ARG A 242 25.55 18.80 15.59
CA ARG A 242 24.89 19.23 16.84
C ARG A 242 23.94 20.41 16.62
N LYS A 243 24.34 21.37 15.79
CA LYS A 243 23.51 22.53 15.43
C LYS A 243 22.25 22.13 14.68
N ILE A 244 22.38 21.18 13.75
CA ILE A 244 21.27 20.59 12.99
C ILE A 244 20.33 19.84 13.93
N HIS A 245 20.85 18.92 14.74
CA HIS A 245 20.04 18.13 15.67
C HIS A 245 19.28 19.03 16.66
N ALA A 246 19.92 20.07 17.20
CA ALA A 246 19.27 21.04 18.08
C ALA A 246 18.16 21.87 17.41
N GLY A 247 18.21 22.03 16.07
CA GLY A 247 17.17 22.69 15.29
C GLY A 247 16.13 21.71 14.70
N SER A 248 16.37 20.40 14.78
CA SER A 248 15.50 19.39 14.22
C SER A 248 14.18 19.29 14.97
N ALA A 249 13.15 18.81 14.28
CA ALA A 249 11.95 18.32 14.93
C ALA A 249 12.32 17.18 15.89
N ASP A 250 11.68 17.19 17.05
CA ASP A 250 12.05 16.30 18.16
C ASP A 250 11.41 14.91 18.01
N TYR A 251 12.09 14.04 17.27
CA TYR A 251 11.79 12.60 17.20
C TYR A 251 12.29 11.83 18.44
N THR A 252 12.89 12.49 19.44
CA THR A 252 13.32 11.81 20.68
C THR A 252 12.20 11.69 21.70
N ASN A 253 11.18 12.55 21.59
CA ASN A 253 10.03 12.63 22.49
C ASN A 253 8.68 12.34 21.80
N GLY A 254 8.70 11.55 20.72
CA GLY A 254 7.51 11.10 19.99
C GLY A 254 7.41 11.69 18.59
N ILE A 255 6.23 11.57 17.98
CA ILE A 255 6.02 11.92 16.57
C ILE A 255 5.71 13.42 16.39
N PRO A 256 6.61 14.21 15.78
CA PRO A 256 6.42 15.66 15.64
C PRO A 256 5.47 16.04 14.49
N ASN A 257 5.24 15.13 13.54
CA ASN A 257 4.46 15.38 12.34
C ASN A 257 3.91 14.07 11.77
N TRP A 258 2.69 14.11 11.22
CA TRP A 258 1.99 12.92 10.70
C TRP A 258 2.01 12.79 9.18
N HIS A 259 2.76 13.63 8.46
CA HIS A 259 2.97 13.47 7.02
C HIS A 259 3.79 12.22 6.76
N ASN A 260 3.34 11.39 5.82
CA ASN A 260 3.94 10.09 5.51
C ASN A 260 5.44 10.19 5.28
N VAL A 261 5.87 10.94 4.26
CA VAL A 261 7.29 11.00 3.88
C VAL A 261 8.18 11.56 4.99
N ASN A 262 7.69 12.52 5.79
CA ASN A 262 8.40 13.01 6.97
C ASN A 262 8.62 11.90 8.00
N LEU A 263 7.62 11.05 8.23
CA LEU A 263 7.77 9.89 9.10
C LEU A 263 8.76 8.89 8.53
N ALA A 264 8.64 8.55 7.24
CA ALA A 264 9.48 7.58 6.56
C ALA A 264 10.97 7.98 6.57
N GLN A 265 11.28 9.28 6.54
CA GLN A 265 12.64 9.83 6.57
C GLN A 265 13.13 10.22 7.97
N GLY A 266 12.26 10.82 8.79
CA GLY A 266 12.66 11.51 10.03
C GLY A 266 12.91 10.57 11.22
N PHE A 267 12.16 9.46 11.34
CA PHE A 267 12.24 8.58 12.52
C PHE A 267 13.63 7.94 12.73
N ARG A 268 14.45 7.86 11.68
CA ARG A 268 15.84 7.34 11.76
C ARG A 268 16.83 8.35 12.32
N GLU A 269 16.49 9.64 12.33
CA GLU A 269 17.41 10.72 12.71
C GLU A 269 18.01 10.52 14.11
N PRO A 270 17.23 10.16 15.16
CA PRO A 270 17.81 9.92 16.48
C PRO A 270 18.93 8.86 16.46
N ALA A 271 18.70 7.70 15.84
CA ALA A 271 19.74 6.67 15.72
C ALA A 271 21.00 7.16 14.99
N GLN A 272 20.85 8.04 13.98
CA GLN A 272 21.99 8.66 13.29
C GLN A 272 22.74 9.64 14.21
N PHE A 273 22.04 10.51 14.93
CA PHE A 273 22.66 11.40 15.91
C PHE A 273 23.38 10.62 17.01
N GLY A 274 22.83 9.46 17.40
CA GLY A 274 23.40 8.52 18.37
C GLY A 274 24.82 8.02 18.03
N LEU A 275 25.25 8.14 16.77
CA LEU A 275 26.63 7.86 16.39
C LEU A 275 27.62 8.91 16.91
N LEU A 276 27.19 10.15 17.14
CA LEU A 276 28.00 11.22 17.71
C LEU A 276 27.83 11.30 19.24
N ASP A 277 26.61 11.12 19.73
CA ASP A 277 26.27 11.12 21.16
C ASP A 277 25.71 9.73 21.56
N PRO A 278 26.53 8.84 22.15
CA PRO A 278 26.17 7.43 22.34
C PRO A 278 25.17 7.18 23.49
N ASP A 279 24.35 8.16 23.86
CA ASP A 279 23.25 7.98 24.79
C ASP A 279 22.23 6.98 24.20
N PRO A 280 21.93 5.85 24.89
CA PRO A 280 21.02 4.83 24.38
C PRO A 280 19.59 5.34 24.12
N LYS A 281 19.20 6.52 24.63
CA LYS A 281 17.89 7.11 24.35
C LYS A 281 17.66 7.36 22.87
N TYR A 282 18.69 7.71 22.09
CA TYR A 282 18.50 8.09 20.69
C TYR A 282 18.13 6.90 19.81
N PRO A 283 18.90 5.78 19.76
CA PRO A 283 18.45 4.60 19.02
C PRO A 283 17.12 4.08 19.56
N GLN A 284 16.89 4.12 20.89
CA GLN A 284 15.61 3.70 21.47
C GLN A 284 14.43 4.54 20.96
N ALA A 285 14.59 5.85 20.79
CA ALA A 285 13.56 6.73 20.25
C ALA A 285 13.16 6.32 18.82
N THR A 286 14.12 6.02 17.95
CA THR A 286 13.85 5.49 16.61
C THR A 286 12.99 4.22 16.63
N TYR A 287 13.28 3.28 17.53
CA TYR A 287 12.44 2.08 17.69
C TYR A 287 11.04 2.41 18.23
N ASN A 288 10.94 3.34 19.18
CA ASN A 288 9.66 3.76 19.75
C ASN A 288 8.77 4.46 18.73
N ASP A 289 9.34 5.33 17.91
CA ASP A 289 8.62 6.04 16.84
C ASP A 289 8.11 5.07 15.78
N TYR A 290 8.96 4.16 15.31
CA TYR A 290 8.55 3.10 14.39
C TYR A 290 7.39 2.28 14.99
N ALA A 291 7.52 1.84 16.24
CA ALA A 291 6.47 1.07 16.90
C ALA A 291 5.17 1.87 17.06
N THR A 292 5.25 3.18 17.30
CA THR A 292 4.09 4.08 17.42
C THR A 292 3.37 4.23 16.09
N VAL A 293 4.09 4.57 15.02
CA VAL A 293 3.51 4.74 13.67
C VAL A 293 2.90 3.43 13.20
N MET A 294 3.63 2.32 13.29
CA MET A 294 3.14 1.02 12.84
C MET A 294 2.00 0.50 13.71
N GLY A 295 2.03 0.74 15.02
CA GLY A 295 0.95 0.37 15.92
C GLY A 295 -0.34 1.12 15.61
N LEU A 296 -0.27 2.41 15.29
CA LEU A 296 -1.46 3.24 15.00
C LEU A 296 -1.96 3.07 13.56
N TYR A 297 -1.07 3.06 12.58
CA TYR A 297 -1.42 3.16 11.16
C TYR A 297 -0.90 1.99 10.31
N GLY A 298 0.06 1.19 10.78
CA GLY A 298 0.60 0.00 10.11
C GLY A 298 -0.28 -1.26 10.24
N ASN A 299 -1.60 -1.12 10.05
CA ASN A 299 -2.59 -2.16 10.36
C ASN A 299 -3.07 -2.95 9.13
N PHE A 300 -2.28 -2.98 8.05
CA PHE A 300 -2.54 -3.77 6.83
C PHE A 300 -1.20 -4.25 6.22
N PRO A 301 -1.21 -5.28 5.34
CA PRO A 301 0.03 -5.85 4.81
C PRO A 301 0.68 -4.97 3.73
N GLY A 302 1.94 -5.24 3.42
CA GLY A 302 2.72 -4.48 2.42
C GLY A 302 3.84 -3.61 3.02
N GLY A 303 4.08 -3.70 4.33
CA GLY A 303 5.23 -3.08 5.02
C GLY A 303 5.08 -1.60 5.38
N GLY A 304 4.13 -0.89 4.76
CA GLY A 304 3.84 0.52 5.03
C GLY A 304 2.79 0.74 6.12
N PHE A 305 2.29 1.98 6.20
CA PHE A 305 1.24 2.41 7.11
C PHE A 305 0.18 3.26 6.38
N ALA A 306 -1.00 3.44 6.99
CA ALA A 306 -2.08 4.28 6.45
C ALA A 306 -1.65 5.75 6.43
N GLY A 307 -1.03 6.14 5.33
CA GLY A 307 -0.48 7.48 5.09
C GLY A 307 -0.60 7.78 3.60
N ASP A 308 -1.81 8.11 3.17
CA ASP A 308 -2.11 8.48 1.78
C ASP A 308 -1.56 9.87 1.40
N GLU A 309 -1.29 10.69 2.42
CA GLU A 309 -0.45 11.90 2.43
C GLU A 309 -0.03 12.14 3.90
N ASN A 310 -1.03 12.14 4.79
CA ASN A 310 -0.86 12.15 6.23
C ASN A 310 -1.54 10.94 6.85
N CYS A 311 -1.04 10.51 8.00
CA CYS A 311 -1.78 9.64 8.88
C CYS A 311 -2.98 10.40 9.46
N ARG A 312 -4.21 9.90 9.23
CA ARG A 312 -5.45 10.57 9.64
C ARG A 312 -6.23 9.69 10.62
N THR A 313 -6.66 10.27 11.74
CA THR A 313 -7.48 9.56 12.74
C THR A 313 -8.76 9.01 12.11
N GLY A 314 -9.04 7.72 12.32
CA GLY A 314 -10.19 7.02 11.71
C GLY A 314 -9.92 6.44 10.32
N TYR A 315 -8.76 6.72 9.72
CA TYR A 315 -8.35 6.23 8.41
C TYR A 315 -7.18 5.25 8.59
N THR A 316 -7.50 4.02 9.02
CA THR A 316 -6.52 2.93 9.27
C THR A 316 -6.85 1.64 8.53
N ASP A 317 -7.90 1.67 7.71
CA ASP A 317 -8.38 0.52 6.94
C ASP A 317 -7.44 0.25 5.73
N PRO A 318 -7.31 -1.01 5.26
CA PRO A 318 -6.49 -1.37 4.11
C PRO A 318 -6.80 -0.62 2.80
N ARG A 319 -7.90 0.13 2.72
CA ARG A 319 -8.22 1.02 1.59
C ARG A 319 -7.45 2.33 1.57
N GLN A 320 -6.92 2.80 2.72
CA GLN A 320 -6.13 4.05 2.81
C GLN A 320 -4.85 4.00 1.99
N GLY A 321 -4.12 2.88 2.07
CA GLY A 321 -2.84 2.72 1.39
C GLY A 321 -1.71 3.60 1.91
N PHE A 322 -0.60 3.56 1.16
CA PHE A 322 0.66 4.21 1.49
C PHE A 322 1.21 4.93 0.25
N GLU A 323 1.66 6.17 0.43
CA GLU A 323 2.25 6.99 -0.64
C GLU A 323 3.53 6.36 -1.22
N THR A 324 3.73 6.46 -2.53
CA THR A 324 4.88 5.84 -3.22
C THR A 324 6.24 6.44 -2.81
N CYS A 325 6.34 7.75 -2.53
CA CYS A 325 7.54 8.33 -1.90
C CYS A 325 7.82 7.68 -0.54
N GLY A 326 6.78 7.49 0.27
CA GLY A 326 6.86 6.83 1.57
C GLY A 326 7.44 5.43 1.46
N ILE A 327 7.06 4.65 0.44
CA ILE A 327 7.61 3.31 0.19
C ILE A 327 9.14 3.34 0.09
N VAL A 328 9.68 4.16 -0.81
CA VAL A 328 11.12 4.14 -1.11
C VAL A 328 11.95 4.82 -0.03
N GLU A 329 11.44 5.88 0.60
CA GLU A 329 12.14 6.54 1.72
C GLU A 329 12.18 5.66 2.96
N PHE A 330 11.13 4.88 3.19
CA PHE A 330 11.10 3.95 4.32
C PHE A 330 12.04 2.76 4.07
N MET A 331 12.10 2.25 2.84
CA MET A 331 13.15 1.29 2.43
C MET A 331 14.55 1.84 2.69
N HIS A 332 14.83 3.08 2.29
CA HIS A 332 16.12 3.72 2.52
C HIS A 332 16.44 3.89 4.02
N SER A 333 15.44 4.27 4.83
CA SER A 333 15.57 4.28 6.30
C SER A 333 15.96 2.93 6.87
N HIS A 334 15.28 1.88 6.45
CA HIS A 334 15.53 0.52 6.92
C HIS A 334 16.96 0.05 6.57
N GLN A 335 17.43 0.37 5.38
CA GLN A 335 18.79 0.10 4.92
C GLN A 335 19.85 0.80 5.80
N LEU A 336 19.67 2.10 6.05
CA LEU A 336 20.55 2.87 6.94
C LEU A 336 20.56 2.32 8.37
N LEU A 337 19.39 2.05 8.93
CA LEU A 337 19.24 1.51 10.28
C LEU A 337 19.86 0.12 10.41
N ALA A 338 19.66 -0.76 9.43
CA ALA A 338 20.31 -2.07 9.39
C ALA A 338 21.84 -1.95 9.51
N ARG A 339 22.45 -1.00 8.77
CA ARG A 339 23.89 -0.77 8.83
C ARG A 339 24.37 -0.25 10.16
N MET A 340 23.62 0.68 10.77
CA MET A 340 24.01 1.34 12.02
C MET A 340 23.80 0.46 13.24
N THR A 341 22.67 -0.24 13.32
CA THR A 341 22.29 -1.00 14.53
C THR A 341 22.72 -2.47 14.47
N GLY A 342 22.97 -2.99 13.27
CA GLY A 342 23.24 -4.42 13.05
C GLY A 342 22.04 -5.32 13.35
N ASP A 343 20.84 -4.75 13.41
CA ASP A 343 19.59 -5.47 13.68
C ASP A 343 18.93 -5.92 12.36
N PRO A 344 18.77 -7.23 12.13
CA PRO A 344 18.20 -7.75 10.88
C PRO A 344 16.72 -7.40 10.70
N VAL A 345 16.00 -6.95 11.74
CA VAL A 345 14.59 -6.56 11.63
C VAL A 345 14.39 -5.50 10.56
N TRP A 346 15.33 -4.56 10.42
CA TRP A 346 15.23 -3.50 9.42
C TRP A 346 15.33 -4.04 8.00
N LEU A 347 16.14 -5.09 7.76
CA LEU A 347 16.22 -5.75 6.46
C LEU A 347 14.92 -6.50 6.13
N ASP A 348 14.27 -7.11 7.14
CA ASP A 348 12.94 -7.70 6.97
C ASP A 348 11.90 -6.63 6.56
N ARG A 349 11.95 -5.43 7.17
CA ARG A 349 11.04 -4.31 6.82
C ARG A 349 11.31 -3.72 5.44
N CYS A 350 12.56 -3.69 5.00
CA CYS A 350 12.90 -3.32 3.63
C CYS A 350 12.27 -4.30 2.63
N GLU A 351 12.39 -5.61 2.87
CA GLU A 351 11.80 -6.64 2.01
C GLU A 351 10.26 -6.64 2.01
N ASP A 352 9.63 -6.37 3.16
CA ASP A 352 8.17 -6.20 3.27
C ASP A 352 7.66 -5.15 2.26
N LEU A 353 8.40 -4.05 2.05
CA LEU A 353 8.06 -2.99 1.08
C LEU A 353 8.48 -3.37 -0.35
N ALA A 354 9.71 -3.85 -0.53
CA ALA A 354 10.32 -4.08 -1.84
C ALA A 354 9.57 -5.14 -2.66
N PHE A 355 9.09 -6.21 -2.03
CA PHE A 355 8.45 -7.32 -2.75
C PHE A 355 6.91 -7.21 -2.83
N ASN A 356 6.32 -6.27 -2.09
CA ASN A 356 4.88 -6.14 -1.99
C ASN A 356 4.39 -4.78 -2.51
N SER A 357 4.71 -3.69 -1.83
CA SER A 357 4.14 -2.37 -2.15
C SER A 357 4.84 -1.67 -3.32
N LEU A 358 6.17 -1.76 -3.44
CA LEU A 358 6.93 -1.07 -4.50
C LEU A 358 6.50 -1.50 -5.92
N PRO A 359 6.52 -2.79 -6.30
CA PRO A 359 6.10 -3.20 -7.64
C PRO A 359 4.59 -2.97 -7.89
N ALA A 360 3.78 -2.95 -6.83
CA ALA A 360 2.36 -2.67 -6.88
C ALA A 360 2.04 -1.19 -7.17
N ALA A 361 2.97 -0.28 -6.90
CA ALA A 361 2.86 1.16 -7.12
C ALA A 361 3.12 1.58 -8.57
N LEU A 362 3.63 0.66 -9.40
CA LEU A 362 4.08 0.90 -10.77
C LEU A 362 3.27 0.05 -11.76
N ASP A 363 3.04 0.60 -12.95
CA ASP A 363 2.59 -0.23 -14.06
C ASP A 363 3.69 -1.24 -14.45
N PRO A 364 3.36 -2.38 -15.10
CA PRO A 364 4.34 -3.42 -15.40
C PRO A 364 5.57 -2.96 -16.21
N ALA A 365 5.43 -1.88 -16.99
CA ALA A 365 6.48 -1.29 -17.79
C ALA A 365 7.23 -0.14 -17.07
N GLN A 366 6.83 0.19 -15.85
CA GLN A 366 7.29 1.34 -15.06
C GLN A 366 7.26 2.68 -15.82
N LYS A 367 6.29 2.85 -16.72
CA LYS A 367 6.01 4.09 -17.45
C LYS A 367 4.96 4.96 -16.75
N GLY A 368 4.16 4.35 -15.89
CA GLY A 368 3.17 5.01 -15.06
C GLY A 368 3.35 4.61 -13.60
N ILE A 369 3.11 5.58 -12.73
CA ILE A 369 3.13 5.47 -11.27
C ILE A 369 1.80 6.01 -10.76
N HIS A 370 1.29 5.44 -9.68
CA HIS A 370 0.22 6.07 -8.92
C HIS A 370 0.70 6.58 -7.56
N TYR A 371 -0.02 7.55 -7.01
CA TYR A 371 0.41 8.24 -5.79
C TYR A 371 0.33 7.32 -4.56
N VAL A 372 -0.75 6.54 -4.43
CA VAL A 372 -1.03 5.71 -3.26
C VAL A 372 -1.31 4.26 -3.63
N SER A 373 -0.62 3.35 -2.93
CA SER A 373 -0.84 1.91 -3.01
C SER A 373 -1.63 1.39 -1.82
N SER A 374 -2.89 1.00 -2.05
CA SER A 374 -3.74 0.34 -1.05
C SER A 374 -3.62 -1.19 -1.10
N ALA A 375 -3.72 -1.82 0.08
CA ALA A 375 -3.79 -3.28 0.21
C ALA A 375 -5.14 -3.83 -0.30
N ASN A 376 -6.22 -3.04 -0.14
CA ASN A 376 -7.52 -3.29 -0.75
C ASN A 376 -7.88 -2.13 -1.68
N SER A 377 -7.92 -2.37 -2.99
CA SER A 377 -8.36 -1.43 -4.02
C SER A 377 -8.90 -2.19 -5.23
N ILE A 378 -10.12 -1.89 -5.66
CA ILE A 378 -10.78 -2.58 -6.78
C ILE A 378 -10.84 -1.73 -8.06
N ALA A 379 -10.36 -0.50 -7.97
CA ALA A 379 -10.35 0.46 -9.06
C ALA A 379 -9.19 1.44 -8.86
N LEU A 380 -8.42 1.65 -9.93
CA LEU A 380 -7.37 2.65 -10.04
C LEU A 380 -7.87 3.72 -11.01
N THR A 381 -8.48 4.79 -10.48
CA THR A 381 -9.22 5.78 -11.29
C THR A 381 -8.45 7.07 -11.51
N ASP A 382 -8.63 7.67 -12.68
CA ASP A 382 -8.08 8.96 -13.12
C ASP A 382 -9.08 10.08 -12.83
N ARG A 383 -9.60 10.09 -11.60
CA ARG A 383 -10.48 11.15 -11.09
C ARG A 383 -10.18 11.43 -9.63
N THR A 384 -10.43 12.68 -9.22
CA THR A 384 -10.42 13.06 -7.81
C THR A 384 -11.58 12.40 -7.08
N LEU A 385 -11.31 11.79 -5.93
CA LEU A 385 -12.29 11.19 -5.04
C LEU A 385 -12.65 12.20 -3.95
N THR A 386 -13.94 12.33 -3.64
CA THR A 386 -14.49 13.47 -2.89
C THR A 386 -15.14 13.08 -1.57
N GLN A 387 -15.35 11.79 -1.29
CA GLN A 387 -15.96 11.32 -0.04
C GLN A 387 -14.96 11.23 1.13
N GLY A 388 -13.83 11.93 1.04
CA GLY A 388 -12.82 12.02 2.10
C GLY A 388 -11.97 10.77 2.32
N GLN A 389 -12.17 9.74 1.49
CA GLN A 389 -11.41 8.49 1.56
C GLN A 389 -9.91 8.74 1.39
N PHE A 390 -9.52 9.56 0.41
CA PHE A 390 -8.16 10.03 0.23
C PHE A 390 -8.05 11.53 0.50
N GLN A 391 -6.90 11.97 1.02
CA GLN A 391 -6.73 13.35 1.48
C GLN A 391 -6.62 14.38 0.35
N ASN A 392 -5.96 14.05 -0.76
CA ASN A 392 -5.57 15.06 -1.75
C ASN A 392 -6.63 15.29 -2.83
N GLY A 393 -6.64 16.52 -3.37
CA GLY A 393 -7.59 16.99 -4.38
C GLY A 393 -7.26 16.64 -5.83
N PHE A 394 -6.46 15.60 -6.07
CA PHE A 394 -6.05 15.14 -7.42
C PHE A 394 -6.26 13.63 -7.59
N PRO A 395 -6.23 13.08 -8.83
CA PRO A 395 -6.29 11.64 -9.04
C PRO A 395 -5.08 10.93 -8.41
N MET A 396 -5.30 10.15 -7.36
CA MET A 396 -4.23 9.49 -6.59
C MET A 396 -3.97 8.04 -7.01
N LEU A 397 -4.84 7.43 -7.81
CA LEU A 397 -4.87 5.98 -8.00
C LEU A 397 -4.50 5.48 -9.41
N ALA A 398 -4.76 6.26 -10.47
CA ALA A 398 -4.44 5.83 -11.84
C ALA A 398 -2.93 5.82 -12.12
N PHE A 399 -2.50 4.97 -13.05
CA PHE A 399 -1.13 4.97 -13.54
C PHE A 399 -0.94 6.11 -14.54
N MET A 400 -0.09 7.06 -14.20
CA MET A 400 0.23 8.22 -15.04
C MET A 400 1.67 8.69 -14.80
N LEU A 401 2.10 9.69 -15.56
CA LEU A 401 3.40 10.34 -15.33
C LEU A 401 3.46 11.03 -13.96
N GLY A 402 2.35 11.63 -13.50
CA GLY A 402 2.27 12.29 -12.19
C GLY A 402 3.10 13.58 -12.03
N ILE A 403 3.85 13.99 -13.05
CA ILE A 403 4.83 15.09 -13.01
C ILE A 403 4.22 16.44 -12.60
N HIS A 404 2.97 16.70 -12.98
CA HIS A 404 2.28 17.96 -12.66
C HIS A 404 1.21 17.82 -11.57
N ASN A 405 0.86 16.59 -11.20
CA ASN A 405 -0.17 16.29 -10.20
C ASN A 405 0.44 16.08 -8.81
N TYR A 406 1.52 15.31 -8.74
CA TYR A 406 2.18 14.88 -7.51
C TYR A 406 3.68 14.70 -7.75
N ARG A 407 4.34 15.80 -8.10
CA ARG A 407 5.72 15.80 -8.64
C ARG A 407 6.77 15.06 -7.81
N CYS A 408 6.60 14.91 -6.49
CA CYS A 408 7.55 14.20 -5.63
C CYS A 408 7.71 12.71 -6.02
N CYS A 409 6.62 11.96 -6.11
CA CYS A 409 6.63 10.50 -6.36
C CYS A 409 7.35 10.09 -7.65
N PRO A 410 7.02 10.64 -8.85
CA PRO A 410 7.69 10.23 -10.08
C PRO A 410 9.18 10.56 -10.09
N HIS A 411 9.63 11.58 -9.36
CA HIS A 411 11.05 11.91 -9.26
C HIS A 411 11.77 11.10 -8.16
N ASN A 412 11.10 10.72 -7.07
CA ASN A 412 11.76 10.06 -5.93
C ASN A 412 11.82 8.52 -6.04
N TYR A 413 10.83 7.86 -6.65
CA TYR A 413 10.70 6.40 -6.58
C TYR A 413 11.92 5.63 -7.15
N GLY A 414 12.65 6.27 -8.07
CA GLY A 414 13.75 5.65 -8.82
C GLY A 414 14.96 5.20 -8.00
N MET A 415 14.98 5.43 -6.68
CA MET A 415 16.02 4.87 -5.82
C MET A 415 15.68 3.46 -5.29
N GLY A 416 14.42 3.04 -5.36
CA GLY A 416 13.93 1.81 -4.73
C GLY A 416 14.73 0.55 -5.11
N TRP A 417 14.74 0.18 -6.39
CA TRP A 417 15.49 -0.99 -6.87
C TRP A 417 17.01 -0.79 -6.90
N PRO A 418 17.56 0.36 -7.34
CA PRO A 418 19.00 0.57 -7.32
C PRO A 418 19.62 0.43 -5.94
N TYR A 419 18.97 0.98 -4.90
CA TYR A 419 19.48 0.87 -3.53
C TYR A 419 19.30 -0.53 -2.98
N TYR A 420 18.16 -1.17 -3.23
CA TYR A 420 17.97 -2.59 -2.89
C TYR A 420 19.09 -3.47 -3.47
N ALA A 421 19.42 -3.28 -4.75
CA ALA A 421 20.46 -4.06 -5.44
C ALA A 421 21.88 -3.82 -4.86
N GLN A 422 22.22 -2.58 -4.50
CA GLN A 422 23.52 -2.27 -3.89
C GLN A 422 23.67 -2.85 -2.49
N GLU A 423 22.57 -2.98 -1.77
CA GLU A 423 22.54 -3.36 -0.36
C GLU A 423 22.19 -4.83 -0.12
N LEU A 424 22.16 -5.65 -1.19
CA LEU A 424 22.21 -7.11 -1.05
C LEU A 424 23.42 -7.55 -0.22
N TRP A 425 24.54 -6.84 -0.38
CA TRP A 425 25.81 -7.14 0.29
C TRP A 425 26.35 -5.94 1.07
N PHE A 426 26.82 -6.20 2.29
CA PHE A 426 27.61 -5.24 3.07
C PHE A 426 29.04 -5.72 3.29
N ALA A 427 29.95 -4.77 3.45
CA ALA A 427 31.21 -5.05 4.13
C ALA A 427 30.98 -5.04 5.65
N THR A 428 31.77 -5.82 6.38
CA THR A 428 31.72 -5.84 7.85
C THR A 428 32.93 -5.13 8.45
N TRP A 429 32.79 -4.68 9.70
CA TRP A 429 33.86 -3.98 10.42
C TRP A 429 35.13 -4.83 10.61
N ASP A 430 34.99 -6.16 10.62
CA ASP A 430 36.04 -7.15 10.84
C ASP A 430 36.63 -7.73 9.53
N ASN A 431 36.54 -6.98 8.42
CA ASN A 431 37.06 -7.35 7.09
C ASN A 431 36.36 -8.55 6.44
N GLY A 432 35.11 -8.83 6.82
CA GLY A 432 34.26 -9.83 6.20
C GLY A 432 33.27 -9.26 5.20
N LEU A 433 32.30 -10.11 4.84
CA LEU A 433 31.15 -9.77 4.00
C LEU A 433 29.86 -10.25 4.65
N CYS A 434 28.78 -9.54 4.38
CA CYS A 434 27.43 -9.89 4.82
C CYS A 434 26.50 -10.01 3.61
N ALA A 435 25.92 -11.19 3.42
CA ALA A 435 24.72 -11.37 2.59
C ALA A 435 23.52 -10.87 3.41
N ALA A 436 23.21 -9.59 3.25
CA ALA A 436 22.26 -8.85 4.07
C ALA A 436 20.82 -9.06 3.56
N MET A 437 20.60 -8.88 2.26
CA MET A 437 19.36 -9.24 1.56
C MET A 437 19.70 -10.22 0.44
N TYR A 438 18.73 -11.03 0.03
CA TYR A 438 18.99 -12.11 -0.92
C TYR A 438 18.43 -11.79 -2.30
N GLY A 439 19.17 -12.16 -3.33
CA GLY A 439 18.80 -11.94 -4.71
C GLY A 439 19.94 -12.29 -5.65
N ALA A 440 19.63 -12.88 -6.81
CA ALA A 440 20.65 -13.28 -7.77
C ALA A 440 21.61 -12.12 -8.07
N SER A 441 22.89 -12.29 -7.76
CA SER A 441 23.87 -11.22 -7.79
C SER A 441 25.30 -11.75 -7.91
N GLN A 442 26.23 -10.84 -8.18
CA GLN A 442 27.66 -11.10 -8.01
C GLN A 442 28.26 -9.91 -7.25
N VAL A 443 28.95 -10.18 -6.15
CA VAL A 443 29.69 -9.15 -5.41
C VAL A 443 31.19 -9.35 -5.59
N THR A 444 31.92 -8.28 -5.87
CA THR A 444 33.39 -8.26 -5.84
C THR A 444 33.85 -7.30 -4.75
N ALA A 445 34.64 -7.80 -3.81
CA ALA A 445 35.01 -7.06 -2.60
C ALA A 445 36.37 -7.49 -2.03
N LYS A 446 37.04 -6.57 -1.35
CA LYS A 446 38.25 -6.85 -0.55
C LYS A 446 37.87 -7.40 0.83
N VAL A 447 38.48 -8.51 1.22
CA VAL A 447 38.22 -9.21 2.49
C VAL A 447 39.51 -9.68 3.18
N GLY A 448 39.38 -10.05 4.44
CA GLY A 448 40.43 -10.65 5.25
C GLY A 448 41.58 -9.70 5.62
N ALA A 449 42.51 -10.21 6.42
CA ALA A 449 43.62 -9.44 6.96
C ALA A 449 44.53 -8.83 5.89
N ASN A 450 44.60 -9.41 4.68
CA ASN A 450 45.45 -8.93 3.58
C ASN A 450 44.70 -8.06 2.55
N GLY A 451 43.37 -7.89 2.68
CA GLY A 451 42.57 -7.14 1.70
C GLY A 451 42.48 -7.83 0.34
N THR A 452 42.47 -9.16 0.33
CA THR A 452 42.36 -9.99 -0.87
C THR A 452 41.03 -9.71 -1.57
N SER A 453 41.07 -9.46 -2.89
CA SER A 453 39.84 -9.33 -3.67
C SER A 453 39.23 -10.70 -3.91
N VAL A 454 37.97 -10.88 -3.51
CA VAL A 454 37.17 -12.07 -3.75
C VAL A 454 35.92 -11.72 -4.54
N THR A 455 35.38 -12.69 -5.26
CA THR A 455 34.07 -12.56 -5.91
C THR A 455 33.14 -13.65 -5.37
N ILE A 456 31.94 -13.28 -4.95
CA ILE A 456 30.90 -14.23 -4.56
C ILE A 456 29.76 -14.12 -5.55
N THR A 457 29.43 -15.24 -6.19
CA THR A 457 28.25 -15.33 -7.05
C THR A 457 27.10 -15.93 -6.26
N GLU A 458 25.97 -15.23 -6.22
CA GLU A 458 24.73 -15.65 -5.59
C GLU A 458 23.74 -16.11 -6.67
N ASP A 459 23.45 -17.41 -6.69
CA ASP A 459 22.44 -18.01 -7.57
C ASP A 459 21.21 -18.38 -6.72
N THR A 460 20.07 -17.72 -7.01
CA THR A 460 18.80 -17.93 -6.31
C THR A 460 17.62 -17.37 -7.11
N ASP A 461 16.44 -17.96 -6.93
CA ASP A 461 15.15 -17.43 -7.37
C ASP A 461 14.41 -16.71 -6.22
N TYR A 462 15.08 -16.40 -5.11
CA TYR A 462 14.55 -15.60 -4.02
C TYR A 462 13.95 -14.27 -4.55
N PRO A 463 12.76 -13.83 -4.09
CA PRO A 463 11.96 -14.35 -2.96
C PRO A 463 11.00 -15.50 -3.28
N PHE A 464 11.08 -16.12 -4.45
CA PHE A 464 10.13 -17.15 -4.90
C PHE A 464 10.58 -18.59 -4.59
N SER A 465 11.87 -18.76 -4.28
CA SER A 465 12.48 -20.02 -3.83
C SER A 465 13.16 -19.85 -2.47
N ASP A 466 13.28 -20.94 -1.73
CA ASP A 466 13.88 -20.96 -0.39
C ASP A 466 15.41 -21.13 -0.37
N THR A 467 16.04 -21.36 -1.52
CA THR A 467 17.45 -21.77 -1.57
C THR A 467 18.33 -20.71 -2.22
N ILE A 468 19.42 -20.38 -1.53
CA ILE A 468 20.46 -19.46 -1.97
C ILE A 468 21.78 -20.21 -2.05
N THR A 469 22.45 -20.17 -3.20
CA THR A 469 23.79 -20.76 -3.36
C THR A 469 24.81 -19.67 -3.63
N LEU A 470 25.79 -19.57 -2.74
CA LEU A 470 26.92 -18.65 -2.83
C LEU A 470 28.14 -19.44 -3.30
N THR A 471 28.69 -19.09 -4.45
CA THR A 471 29.92 -19.69 -4.99
C THR A 471 31.06 -18.69 -4.90
N LEU A 472 32.13 -19.03 -4.18
CA LEU A 472 33.26 -18.16 -3.93
C LEU A 472 34.34 -18.35 -5.01
N THR A 473 34.80 -17.24 -5.58
CA THR A 473 35.96 -17.16 -6.46
C THR A 473 37.05 -16.36 -5.76
N THR A 474 38.19 -17.01 -5.52
CA THR A 474 39.32 -16.42 -4.78
C THR A 474 40.63 -16.68 -5.51
N PRO A 475 41.63 -15.79 -5.42
CA PRO A 475 42.96 -16.02 -6.02
C PRO A 475 43.78 -17.09 -5.28
N GLY A 476 43.36 -17.48 -4.08
CA GLY A 476 43.97 -18.48 -3.21
C GLY A 476 43.20 -18.59 -1.89
N PRO A 477 43.66 -19.43 -0.95
CA PRO A 477 43.04 -19.57 0.36
C PRO A 477 42.97 -18.22 1.10
N VAL A 478 41.79 -17.84 1.58
CA VAL A 478 41.57 -16.55 2.26
C VAL A 478 40.63 -16.72 3.46
N GLY A 479 41.10 -16.30 4.64
CA GLY A 479 40.30 -16.28 5.86
C GLY A 479 39.54 -14.98 6.04
N PHE A 480 38.21 -15.06 6.20
CA PHE A 480 37.35 -13.94 6.55
C PHE A 480 35.98 -14.43 7.04
N PRO A 481 35.27 -13.64 7.85
CA PRO A 481 33.91 -13.98 8.28
C PRO A 481 32.89 -13.66 7.18
N LEU A 482 32.02 -14.63 6.89
CA LEU A 482 30.86 -14.48 6.02
C LEU A 482 29.57 -14.50 6.86
N TYR A 483 28.91 -13.37 6.93
CA TYR A 483 27.65 -13.17 7.64
C TYR A 483 26.47 -13.47 6.70
N LEU A 484 25.48 -14.19 7.20
CA LEU A 484 24.30 -14.62 6.45
C LEU A 484 23.06 -14.25 7.27
N ARG A 485 22.18 -13.39 6.74
CA ARG A 485 20.93 -13.05 7.44
C ARG A 485 20.00 -14.27 7.47
N ILE A 486 19.44 -14.58 8.64
CA ILE A 486 18.29 -15.47 8.77
C ILE A 486 17.06 -14.59 8.98
N PRO A 487 16.15 -14.43 7.99
CA PRO A 487 14.98 -13.57 8.13
C PRO A 487 14.09 -13.96 9.31
N GLY A 488 13.40 -12.99 9.91
CA GLY A 488 12.50 -13.22 11.04
C GLY A 488 11.38 -14.21 10.76
N TRP A 489 10.92 -14.31 9.51
CA TRP A 489 9.86 -15.22 9.08
C TRP A 489 10.33 -16.68 8.88
N SER A 490 11.64 -16.93 8.75
CA SER A 490 12.18 -18.24 8.34
C SER A 490 12.56 -19.10 9.55
N ALA A 491 11.66 -19.98 9.98
CA ALA A 491 11.93 -20.96 11.04
C ALA A 491 12.57 -22.25 10.48
N GLY A 492 13.66 -22.70 11.12
CA GLY A 492 14.36 -23.95 10.74
C GLY A 492 15.30 -23.79 9.54
N ALA A 493 15.87 -22.59 9.36
CA ALA A 493 16.88 -22.35 8.33
C ALA A 493 18.07 -23.31 8.47
N GLN A 494 18.74 -23.58 7.34
CA GLN A 494 19.93 -24.42 7.27
C GLN A 494 21.03 -23.71 6.49
N VAL A 495 22.28 -23.92 6.91
CA VAL A 495 23.47 -23.46 6.20
C VAL A 495 24.39 -24.64 5.97
N ARG A 496 24.90 -24.80 4.74
CA ARG A 496 25.87 -25.81 4.36
C ARG A 496 27.10 -25.16 3.75
N VAL A 497 28.28 -25.66 4.11
CA VAL A 497 29.55 -25.30 3.48
C VAL A 497 30.07 -26.54 2.77
N ASN A 498 30.26 -26.46 1.46
CA ASN A 498 30.70 -27.58 0.61
C ASN A 498 29.85 -28.86 0.80
N GLY A 499 28.54 -28.68 1.03
CA GLY A 499 27.58 -29.76 1.29
C GLY A 499 27.47 -30.19 2.75
N THR A 500 28.47 -29.90 3.58
CA THR A 500 28.49 -30.22 5.01
C THR A 500 27.60 -29.24 5.78
N LEU A 501 26.65 -29.78 6.54
CA LEU A 501 25.75 -28.99 7.38
C LEU A 501 26.54 -28.32 8.51
N VAL A 502 26.37 -27.01 8.66
CA VAL A 502 26.87 -26.27 9.81
C VAL A 502 26.15 -26.74 11.07
N THR A 503 26.91 -27.02 12.13
CA THR A 503 26.36 -27.46 13.42
C THR A 503 26.00 -26.27 14.31
N GLY A 504 24.90 -26.40 15.06
CA GLY A 504 24.38 -25.34 15.94
C GLY A 504 22.94 -24.94 15.62
N THR A 505 22.28 -24.24 16.54
CA THR A 505 20.92 -23.73 16.32
C THR A 505 20.98 -22.38 15.63
N LEU A 506 20.44 -22.31 14.41
CA LEU A 506 20.25 -21.04 13.69
C LEU A 506 18.96 -20.39 14.19
N GLN A 507 19.02 -19.11 14.55
CA GLN A 507 17.89 -18.37 15.09
C GLN A 507 17.26 -17.49 14.00
N SER A 508 15.93 -17.50 13.86
CA SER A 508 15.24 -16.52 13.00
C SER A 508 15.45 -15.10 13.50
N GLY A 509 15.55 -14.14 12.58
CA GLY A 509 15.80 -12.73 12.93
C GLY A 509 17.19 -12.56 13.55
N SER A 510 18.21 -13.15 12.92
CA SER A 510 19.60 -13.10 13.37
C SER A 510 20.57 -13.16 12.19
N PHE A 511 21.87 -13.07 12.47
CA PHE A 511 22.93 -13.36 11.53
C PHE A 511 23.69 -14.63 11.94
N VAL A 512 23.98 -15.46 10.95
CA VAL A 512 24.82 -16.65 11.07
C VAL A 512 26.17 -16.34 10.45
N ILE A 513 27.27 -16.58 11.17
CA ILE A 513 28.60 -16.14 10.77
C ILE A 513 29.50 -17.35 10.55
N VAL A 514 29.80 -17.61 9.29
CA VAL A 514 30.74 -18.64 8.84
C VAL A 514 32.13 -18.02 8.79
N ASP A 515 32.92 -18.25 9.83
CA ASP A 515 34.26 -17.66 9.99
C ASP A 515 35.33 -18.73 9.80
N GLN A 516 35.88 -18.80 8.59
CA GLN A 516 36.84 -19.82 8.20
C GLN A 516 37.73 -19.35 7.04
N THR A 517 38.67 -20.21 6.63
CA THR A 517 39.43 -20.04 5.39
C THR A 517 38.67 -20.64 4.22
N PHE A 518 38.35 -19.82 3.23
CA PHE A 518 37.69 -20.23 2.00
C PHE A 518 38.70 -20.44 0.87
N ASN A 519 38.46 -21.47 0.06
CA ASN A 519 39.19 -21.79 -1.16
C ASN A 519 38.37 -21.41 -2.39
N ASN A 520 39.07 -21.30 -3.53
CA ASN A 520 38.41 -21.05 -4.80
C ASN A 520 37.46 -22.20 -5.16
N GLY A 521 36.21 -21.86 -5.47
CA GLY A 521 35.15 -22.81 -5.79
C GLY A 521 34.34 -23.29 -4.59
N ASP A 522 34.67 -22.89 -3.36
CA ASP A 522 33.87 -23.21 -2.18
C ASP A 522 32.43 -22.71 -2.35
N ARG A 523 31.49 -23.49 -1.82
CA ARG A 523 30.06 -23.20 -1.90
C ARG A 523 29.46 -23.10 -0.51
N VAL A 524 28.69 -22.03 -0.29
CA VAL A 524 27.83 -21.86 0.89
C VAL A 524 26.38 -21.87 0.43
N THR A 525 25.59 -22.83 0.89
CA THR A 525 24.16 -22.93 0.58
C THR A 525 23.34 -22.57 1.81
N VAL A 526 22.42 -21.62 1.65
CA VAL A 526 21.44 -21.22 2.67
C VAL A 526 20.07 -21.70 2.22
N THR A 527 19.37 -22.43 3.06
CA THR A 527 17.96 -22.80 2.86
C THR A 527 17.12 -22.10 3.91
N LEU A 528 16.12 -21.34 3.46
CA LEU A 528 15.21 -20.52 4.26
C LEU A 528 13.77 -21.02 4.09
N PRO A 529 13.34 -22.03 4.87
CA PRO A 529 12.03 -22.68 4.66
C PRO A 529 10.87 -21.68 4.60
N MET A 530 10.25 -21.57 3.44
CA MET A 530 9.11 -20.69 3.19
C MET A 530 7.80 -21.37 3.59
N ARG A 531 7.28 -21.01 4.76
CA ARG A 531 6.00 -21.51 5.27
C ARG A 531 4.90 -20.51 4.98
N THR A 532 3.70 -21.03 4.73
CA THR A 532 2.50 -20.19 4.66
C THR A 532 2.08 -19.79 6.07
N THR A 533 1.92 -18.50 6.30
CA THR A 533 1.43 -17.94 7.56
C THR A 533 0.21 -17.09 7.30
N VAL A 534 -0.64 -16.96 8.32
CA VAL A 534 -1.81 -16.10 8.30
C VAL A 534 -1.66 -15.08 9.41
N ARG A 535 -1.76 -13.80 9.05
CA ARG A 535 -1.71 -12.69 10.00
C ARG A 535 -3.11 -12.17 10.25
N THR A 536 -3.46 -11.98 11.52
CA THR A 536 -4.74 -11.36 11.92
C THR A 536 -4.53 -9.89 12.26
N TRP A 537 -5.32 -9.03 11.64
CA TRP A 537 -5.31 -7.57 11.79
C TRP A 537 -6.41 -7.14 12.75
N ALA A 538 -6.14 -7.20 14.05
CA ALA A 538 -7.14 -6.96 15.10
C ALA A 538 -7.84 -5.59 14.98
N LYS A 539 -7.09 -4.54 14.62
CA LYS A 539 -7.62 -3.18 14.44
C LYS A 539 -8.48 -2.99 13.19
N ASN A 540 -8.43 -3.95 12.25
CA ASN A 540 -9.24 -3.97 11.04
C ASN A 540 -10.24 -5.14 11.09
N GLY A 541 -10.96 -5.24 12.21
CA GLY A 541 -12.05 -6.19 12.39
C GLY A 541 -11.59 -7.65 12.41
N ASN A 542 -10.39 -7.96 12.91
CA ASN A 542 -9.82 -9.32 12.86
C ASN A 542 -9.75 -9.92 11.45
N ALA A 543 -9.67 -9.08 10.42
CA ALA A 543 -9.42 -9.52 9.06
C ALA A 543 -8.03 -10.19 8.96
N ILE A 544 -7.79 -10.96 7.91
CA ILE A 544 -6.59 -11.78 7.74
C ILE A 544 -5.86 -11.47 6.44
N SER A 545 -4.54 -11.65 6.44
CA SER A 545 -3.72 -11.73 5.22
C SER A 545 -2.91 -13.02 5.21
N VAL A 546 -2.48 -13.45 4.03
CA VAL A 546 -1.73 -14.70 3.83
C VAL A 546 -0.35 -14.36 3.27
N ASP A 547 0.69 -14.84 3.96
CA ASP A 547 2.10 -14.66 3.55
C ASP A 547 2.73 -16.03 3.23
N ASN A 548 3.69 -16.09 2.31
CA ASN A 548 4.59 -17.24 2.12
C ASN A 548 6.03 -16.72 1.96
N GLY A 549 6.87 -16.96 2.96
CA GLY A 549 8.16 -16.28 3.02
C GLY A 549 7.98 -14.76 3.19
N PRO A 550 8.70 -13.91 2.43
CA PRO A 550 8.55 -12.46 2.49
C PRO A 550 7.43 -11.91 1.57
N LEU A 551 6.71 -12.79 0.86
CA LEU A 551 5.65 -12.42 -0.07
C LEU A 551 4.29 -12.45 0.63
N THR A 552 3.58 -11.33 0.63
CA THR A 552 2.15 -11.26 0.94
C THR A 552 1.36 -11.56 -0.33
N PHE A 553 0.21 -12.23 -0.21
CA PHE A 553 -0.64 -12.63 -1.33
C PHE A 553 -1.98 -11.89 -1.36
N SER A 554 -2.39 -11.51 -2.57
CA SER A 554 -3.67 -10.87 -2.89
C SER A 554 -4.52 -11.78 -3.78
N LEU A 555 -5.84 -11.59 -3.76
CA LEU A 555 -6.76 -12.29 -4.65
C LEU A 555 -6.38 -12.06 -6.12
N SER A 556 -6.35 -13.12 -6.92
CA SER A 556 -6.19 -13.01 -8.38
C SER A 556 -7.47 -12.47 -9.02
N ILE A 557 -7.55 -11.14 -9.15
CA ILE A 557 -8.72 -10.44 -9.69
C ILE A 557 -8.46 -10.13 -11.16
N ALA A 558 -9.28 -10.59 -12.10
CA ALA A 558 -9.19 -10.19 -13.52
C ALA A 558 -9.13 -8.66 -13.66
N GLU A 559 -8.27 -8.14 -14.54
CA GLU A 559 -8.01 -6.70 -14.65
C GLU A 559 -8.51 -6.19 -16.00
N ARG A 560 -9.36 -5.16 -15.99
CA ARG A 560 -9.73 -4.40 -17.18
C ARG A 560 -8.98 -3.07 -17.19
N TRP A 561 -8.08 -2.95 -18.15
CA TRP A 561 -7.28 -1.74 -18.37
C TRP A 561 -7.99 -0.80 -19.34
N SER A 562 -8.02 0.48 -19.03
CA SER A 562 -8.60 1.53 -19.88
C SER A 562 -7.62 2.69 -19.98
N ARG A 563 -7.28 3.08 -21.20
CA ARG A 563 -6.44 4.27 -21.43
C ARG A 563 -7.32 5.52 -21.41
N THR A 564 -7.03 6.44 -20.50
CA THR A 564 -7.75 7.72 -20.36
C THR A 564 -7.00 8.90 -20.97
N GLY A 565 -5.69 8.76 -21.20
CA GLY A 565 -4.88 9.85 -21.73
C GLY A 565 -3.44 9.47 -22.05
N GLY A 566 -2.57 10.48 -22.05
CA GLY A 566 -1.15 10.35 -22.34
C GLY A 566 -0.84 10.03 -23.81
N THR A 567 0.44 9.76 -24.07
CA THR A 567 0.94 9.38 -25.41
C THR A 567 1.14 7.86 -25.49
N ASP A 568 1.41 7.32 -26.68
CA ASP A 568 1.70 5.88 -26.82
C ASP A 568 2.98 5.48 -26.07
N ALA A 569 3.94 6.40 -25.97
CA ALA A 569 5.15 6.21 -25.19
C ALA A 569 4.87 6.27 -23.68
N TRP A 570 3.93 7.13 -23.27
CA TRP A 570 3.63 7.51 -21.89
C TRP A 570 2.11 7.53 -21.64
N PRO A 571 1.46 6.35 -21.58
CA PRO A 571 0.02 6.27 -21.45
C PRO A 571 -0.44 6.60 -20.03
N THR A 572 -1.63 7.20 -19.92
CA THR A 572 -2.37 7.27 -18.65
C THR A 572 -3.44 6.20 -18.65
N ASN A 573 -3.43 5.33 -17.64
CA ASN A 573 -4.29 4.15 -17.57
C ASN A 573 -5.04 4.06 -16.24
N GLU A 574 -6.31 3.75 -16.35
CA GLU A 574 -7.14 3.24 -15.27
C GLU A 574 -7.17 1.71 -15.29
N VAL A 575 -7.39 1.11 -14.12
CA VAL A 575 -7.50 -0.35 -13.96
C VAL A 575 -8.69 -0.68 -13.07
N TYR A 576 -9.55 -1.58 -13.53
CA TYR A 576 -10.73 -2.01 -12.78
C TYR A 576 -10.73 -3.51 -12.54
N ALA A 577 -11.32 -3.94 -11.43
CA ALA A 577 -11.67 -5.33 -11.22
C ALA A 577 -12.69 -5.80 -12.28
N ASP A 578 -12.35 -6.87 -12.99
CA ASP A 578 -13.13 -7.51 -14.05
C ASP A 578 -13.58 -8.93 -13.67
N SER A 579 -13.33 -9.33 -12.42
CA SER A 579 -13.87 -10.54 -11.81
C SER A 579 -14.37 -10.24 -10.39
N ALA A 580 -15.07 -11.19 -9.79
CA ALA A 580 -15.47 -11.09 -8.39
C ALA A 580 -14.23 -10.89 -7.49
N TRP A 581 -14.34 -9.93 -6.57
CA TRP A 581 -13.27 -9.53 -5.65
C TRP A 581 -13.69 -9.67 -4.18
N ASN A 582 -14.99 -9.72 -3.92
CA ASN A 582 -15.61 -9.67 -2.60
C ASN A 582 -15.59 -11.03 -1.89
N TYR A 583 -14.41 -11.63 -1.73
CA TYR A 583 -14.25 -12.92 -1.06
C TYR A 583 -13.75 -12.74 0.37
N GLY A 584 -14.34 -13.48 1.31
CA GLY A 584 -13.67 -13.84 2.55
C GLY A 584 -13.02 -15.21 2.43
N LEU A 585 -11.97 -15.47 3.22
CA LEU A 585 -11.24 -16.74 3.19
C LEU A 585 -11.69 -17.65 4.35
N LEU A 586 -11.96 -18.91 4.04
CA LEU A 586 -12.24 -19.96 5.01
C LEU A 586 -10.91 -20.55 5.48
N LEU A 587 -10.24 -19.84 6.40
CA LEU A 587 -8.94 -20.23 6.92
C LEU A 587 -8.91 -20.24 8.45
N ASP A 588 -8.28 -21.27 9.01
CA ASP A 588 -7.81 -21.28 10.39
C ASP A 588 -6.39 -20.68 10.43
N PRO A 589 -6.18 -19.54 11.12
CA PRO A 589 -4.86 -18.95 11.23
C PRO A 589 -3.82 -19.85 11.90
N ALA A 590 -4.24 -20.76 12.79
CA ALA A 590 -3.32 -21.67 13.48
C ALA A 590 -2.82 -22.81 12.58
N ASN A 591 -3.68 -23.28 11.66
CA ASN A 591 -3.39 -24.37 10.74
C ASN A 591 -3.94 -24.06 9.34
N PRO A 592 -3.29 -23.16 8.58
CA PRO A 592 -3.85 -22.66 7.34
C PRO A 592 -3.81 -23.74 6.25
N ALA A 593 -4.99 -24.21 5.83
CA ALA A 593 -5.15 -25.14 4.72
C ALA A 593 -4.95 -24.41 3.37
N VAL A 594 -3.70 -24.31 2.92
CA VAL A 594 -3.31 -23.61 1.69
C VAL A 594 -2.48 -24.54 0.80
N THR A 595 -2.82 -24.62 -0.47
CA THR A 595 -1.97 -25.30 -1.46
C THR A 595 -1.06 -24.29 -2.14
N VAL A 596 0.25 -24.49 -2.03
CA VAL A 596 1.26 -23.66 -2.70
C VAL A 596 1.65 -24.30 -4.02
N THR A 597 1.55 -23.56 -5.12
CA THR A 597 1.98 -24.01 -6.45
C THR A 597 3.11 -23.14 -6.95
N ARG A 598 4.10 -23.75 -7.60
CA ARG A 598 5.25 -23.06 -8.19
C ARG A 598 5.40 -23.48 -9.66
N LYS A 599 5.62 -22.52 -10.55
CA LYS A 599 5.98 -22.76 -11.94
C LYS A 599 7.39 -23.36 -12.00
N THR A 600 7.60 -24.29 -12.91
CA THR A 600 8.92 -24.87 -13.18
C THR A 600 9.64 -24.08 -14.28
N GLY A 601 10.97 -24.11 -14.28
CA GLY A 601 11.79 -23.41 -15.25
C GLY A 601 12.24 -22.02 -14.78
N PRO A 602 12.89 -21.23 -15.67
CA PRO A 602 13.43 -19.93 -15.31
C PRO A 602 12.34 -18.92 -14.96
N LEU A 603 12.64 -18.00 -14.04
CA LEU A 603 11.76 -16.88 -13.72
C LEU A 603 11.51 -16.00 -14.95
N ALA A 604 10.30 -15.45 -15.04
CA ALA A 604 9.98 -14.41 -15.99
C ALA A 604 10.84 -13.16 -15.74
N ALA A 605 11.07 -12.36 -16.78
CA ALA A 605 11.84 -11.12 -16.65
C ALA A 605 11.20 -10.16 -15.62
N ASN A 606 9.87 -10.06 -15.61
CA ASN A 606 9.12 -9.37 -14.57
C ASN A 606 8.23 -10.36 -13.80
N PRO A 607 8.68 -10.87 -12.63
CA PRO A 607 7.90 -11.80 -11.82
C PRO A 607 6.78 -11.10 -11.03
N PHE A 608 6.72 -9.77 -11.03
CA PHE A 608 5.68 -8.96 -10.38
C PHE A 608 4.58 -8.55 -11.36
N THR A 609 4.20 -9.50 -12.21
CA THR A 609 3.03 -9.43 -13.09
C THR A 609 2.22 -10.69 -12.91
N ARG A 610 0.94 -10.65 -13.26
CA ARG A 610 0.04 -11.80 -13.13
C ARG A 610 0.56 -13.05 -13.85
N ASP A 611 1.01 -12.85 -15.09
CA ASP A 611 1.52 -13.93 -15.92
C ASP A 611 2.96 -14.32 -15.54
N GLY A 612 3.75 -13.36 -15.07
CA GLY A 612 5.14 -13.57 -14.65
C GLY A 612 5.30 -14.20 -13.27
N ALA A 613 4.29 -14.10 -12.39
CA ALA A 613 4.36 -14.63 -11.03
C ALA A 613 4.66 -16.15 -11.05
N PRO A 614 5.76 -16.60 -10.42
CA PRO A 614 6.16 -18.01 -10.44
C PRO A 614 5.48 -18.82 -9.33
N ILE A 615 4.76 -18.18 -8.41
CA ILE A 615 4.13 -18.81 -7.25
C ILE A 615 2.67 -18.34 -7.12
N ALA A 616 1.79 -19.26 -6.75
CA ALA A 616 0.39 -18.99 -6.46
C ALA A 616 -0.10 -19.84 -5.29
N LEU A 617 -1.05 -19.32 -4.52
CA LEU A 617 -1.73 -20.02 -3.42
C LEU A 617 -3.16 -20.35 -3.81
N SER A 618 -3.61 -21.58 -3.55
CA SER A 618 -5.02 -21.95 -3.65
C SER A 618 -5.64 -22.08 -2.27
N VAL A 619 -6.76 -21.40 -2.05
CA VAL A 619 -7.48 -21.32 -0.77
C VAL A 619 -8.98 -21.45 -1.01
N THR A 620 -9.68 -22.06 -0.06
CA THR A 620 -11.15 -22.04 -0.03
C THR A 620 -11.63 -20.68 0.48
N GLY A 621 -12.50 -20.03 -0.27
CA GLY A 621 -13.19 -18.80 0.12
C GLY A 621 -14.69 -18.86 -0.16
N ARG A 622 -15.41 -17.84 0.31
CA ARG A 622 -16.82 -17.61 -0.03
C ARG A 622 -17.00 -16.14 -0.39
N ARG A 623 -17.84 -15.87 -1.38
CA ARG A 623 -18.26 -14.49 -1.68
C ARG A 623 -19.02 -13.90 -0.50
N ILE A 624 -18.82 -12.63 -0.21
CA ILE A 624 -19.61 -11.83 0.71
C ILE A 624 -20.36 -10.82 -0.14
N VAL A 625 -21.59 -11.15 -0.54
CA VAL A 625 -22.38 -10.38 -1.52
C VAL A 625 -22.58 -8.93 -1.11
N ASN A 626 -22.64 -8.67 0.20
CA ASN A 626 -22.83 -7.33 0.77
C ASN A 626 -21.53 -6.52 0.92
N TRP A 627 -20.36 -7.15 0.74
CA TRP A 627 -19.11 -6.41 0.65
C TRP A 627 -18.98 -5.85 -0.75
N GLN A 628 -19.25 -4.55 -0.87
CA GLN A 628 -19.42 -3.84 -2.14
C GLN A 628 -18.56 -2.58 -2.21
N ALA A 629 -18.46 -2.03 -3.42
CA ALA A 629 -17.93 -0.70 -3.61
C ALA A 629 -18.88 0.36 -2.99
N ASP A 630 -18.33 1.50 -2.59
CA ASP A 630 -19.09 2.70 -2.30
C ASP A 630 -19.53 3.42 -3.58
N ALA A 631 -20.15 4.59 -3.43
CA ALA A 631 -20.66 5.36 -4.56
C ALA A 631 -19.54 5.95 -5.45
N GLU A 632 -18.30 5.98 -4.97
CA GLU A 632 -17.13 6.41 -5.75
C GLU A 632 -16.39 5.23 -6.39
N GLY A 633 -16.91 4.00 -6.26
CA GLY A 633 -16.30 2.81 -6.84
C GLY A 633 -15.12 2.27 -6.04
N ILE A 634 -14.95 2.73 -4.79
CA ILE A 634 -13.91 2.25 -3.89
C ILE A 634 -14.46 1.16 -2.99
N VAL A 635 -13.65 0.15 -2.69
CA VAL A 635 -14.05 -0.91 -1.76
C VAL A 635 -14.46 -0.32 -0.40
N ARG A 636 -15.62 -0.73 0.12
CA ARG A 636 -16.07 -0.33 1.45
C ARG A 636 -15.16 -0.91 2.54
N THR A 637 -15.09 -0.21 3.66
CA THR A 637 -14.34 -0.61 4.85
C THR A 637 -14.66 -2.04 5.27
N LEU A 638 -13.65 -2.73 5.78
CA LEU A 638 -13.83 -4.07 6.32
C LEU A 638 -14.75 -4.04 7.55
N GLN A 639 -15.55 -5.10 7.69
CA GLN A 639 -16.36 -5.35 8.87
C GLN A 639 -15.72 -6.43 9.76
N PRO A 640 -16.16 -6.54 11.03
CA PRO A 640 -15.66 -7.56 11.94
C PRO A 640 -15.77 -8.99 11.37
N SER A 641 -14.71 -9.74 11.57
CA SER A 641 -14.56 -11.16 11.28
C SER A 641 -14.67 -12.00 12.58
N PRO A 642 -15.13 -13.26 12.50
CA PRO A 642 -15.45 -13.96 11.26
C PRO A 642 -16.79 -13.54 10.65
N ALA A 643 -16.81 -13.36 9.34
CA ALA A 643 -17.99 -13.04 8.55
C ALA A 643 -18.75 -14.33 8.19
N ARG A 644 -20.08 -14.26 8.26
CA ARG A 644 -20.99 -15.29 7.76
C ARG A 644 -21.20 -15.09 6.27
N SER A 645 -21.17 -16.18 5.52
CA SER A 645 -21.63 -16.19 4.12
C SER A 645 -22.28 -17.53 3.79
N SER A 646 -23.49 -17.45 3.22
CA SER A 646 -24.23 -18.59 2.67
C SER A 646 -23.84 -18.93 1.23
N GLN A 647 -22.88 -18.20 0.64
CA GLN A 647 -22.43 -18.47 -0.73
C GLN A 647 -21.65 -19.80 -0.79
N PRO A 648 -21.64 -20.48 -1.95
CA PRO A 648 -20.87 -21.71 -2.10
C PRO A 648 -19.39 -21.51 -1.80
N ASN A 649 -18.74 -22.58 -1.31
CA ASN A 649 -17.28 -22.63 -1.25
C ASN A 649 -16.71 -22.57 -2.67
N GLU A 650 -15.74 -21.69 -2.87
CA GLU A 650 -14.97 -21.57 -4.11
C GLU A 650 -13.48 -21.69 -3.81
N THR A 651 -12.75 -22.42 -4.65
CA THR A 651 -11.28 -22.35 -4.62
C THR A 651 -10.85 -21.07 -5.32
N VAL A 652 -10.30 -20.13 -4.56
CA VAL A 652 -9.73 -18.89 -5.07
C VAL A 652 -8.22 -18.99 -5.19
N GLN A 653 -7.66 -18.33 -6.20
CA GLN A 653 -6.22 -18.18 -6.37
C GLN A 653 -5.75 -16.87 -5.75
N LEU A 654 -4.65 -16.92 -5.01
CA LEU A 654 -3.94 -15.74 -4.54
C LEU A 654 -2.57 -15.67 -5.23
N LEU A 655 -2.21 -14.49 -5.72
CA LEU A 655 -0.91 -14.19 -6.33
C LEU A 655 -0.14 -13.21 -5.44
N PRO A 656 1.20 -13.12 -5.54
CA PRO A 656 1.97 -12.13 -4.79
C PRO A 656 1.38 -10.73 -4.96
N MET A 657 1.28 -9.97 -3.87
CA MET A 657 0.67 -8.63 -3.83
C MET A 657 1.29 -7.69 -4.86
N GLY A 658 2.61 -7.73 -4.99
CA GLY A 658 3.34 -6.97 -6.01
C GLY A 658 2.96 -7.29 -7.45
N ALA A 659 2.34 -8.45 -7.70
CA ALA A 659 1.90 -8.89 -9.02
C ALA A 659 0.47 -8.44 -9.38
N GLN A 660 -0.26 -7.78 -8.48
CA GLN A 660 -1.66 -7.35 -8.67
C GLN A 660 -1.78 -5.81 -8.71
N ARG A 661 -2.58 -5.25 -9.62
CA ARG A 661 -2.80 -3.79 -9.71
C ARG A 661 -4.09 -3.35 -9.03
N VAL A 662 -5.17 -4.09 -9.23
CA VAL A 662 -6.32 -4.09 -8.31
C VAL A 662 -6.17 -5.25 -7.34
N ARG A 663 -6.42 -5.02 -6.07
CA ARG A 663 -5.96 -5.85 -4.96
C ARG A 663 -7.05 -6.04 -3.93
N ILE A 664 -7.19 -7.27 -3.46
CA ILE A 664 -7.75 -7.58 -2.13
C ILE A 664 -6.71 -8.43 -1.43
N THR A 665 -6.10 -7.89 -0.39
CA THR A 665 -4.97 -8.50 0.33
C THR A 665 -5.28 -8.71 1.80
N THR A 666 -6.18 -7.89 2.33
CA THR A 666 -6.76 -8.06 3.67
C THR A 666 -8.19 -8.57 3.50
N PHE A 667 -8.42 -9.80 3.94
CA PHE A 667 -9.65 -10.54 3.72
C PHE A 667 -10.45 -10.66 5.01
N PRO A 668 -11.79 -10.60 4.96
CA PRO A 668 -12.60 -11.14 6.02
C PRO A 668 -12.30 -12.64 6.23
N ARG A 669 -12.22 -13.09 7.48
CA ARG A 669 -12.22 -14.53 7.77
C ARG A 669 -13.65 -15.05 7.69
N ILE A 670 -13.89 -16.16 7.01
CA ILE A 670 -15.21 -16.82 6.97
C ILE A 670 -15.34 -17.84 8.10
N SER A 671 -16.52 -17.93 8.71
CA SER A 671 -16.90 -19.02 9.64
C SER A 671 -18.38 -19.34 9.52
N ASP A 672 -18.74 -20.60 9.79
CA ASP A 672 -20.13 -21.03 9.99
C ASP A 672 -20.53 -21.08 11.48
N GLY A 673 -19.57 -20.82 12.38
CA GLY A 673 -19.75 -20.86 13.83
C GLY A 673 -20.81 -19.88 14.35
N ALA A 674 -21.22 -20.09 15.61
CA ALA A 674 -22.18 -19.21 16.28
C ALA A 674 -21.68 -17.77 16.45
N ASP A 675 -20.36 -17.58 16.42
CA ASP A 675 -19.66 -16.30 16.48
C ASP A 675 -19.60 -15.56 15.13
N ALA A 676 -19.98 -16.21 14.02
CA ALA A 676 -19.93 -15.60 12.70
C ALA A 676 -21.01 -14.52 12.51
N ILE A 677 -20.57 -13.36 11.99
CA ILE A 677 -21.34 -12.12 11.92
C ILE A 677 -21.84 -11.90 10.49
N ASP A 678 -23.13 -11.62 10.32
CA ASP A 678 -23.66 -11.24 9.01
C ASP A 678 -23.08 -9.90 8.55
N TRP A 679 -22.67 -9.85 7.28
CA TRP A 679 -22.12 -8.62 6.70
C TRP A 679 -23.23 -7.59 6.54
N SER A 680 -23.13 -6.50 7.30
CA SER A 680 -24.15 -5.47 7.36
C SER A 680 -24.28 -4.76 6.02
N ILE A 681 -25.52 -4.43 5.67
CA ILE A 681 -25.82 -3.64 4.47
C ILE A 681 -25.84 -2.17 4.87
N PRO A 682 -25.04 -1.30 4.23
CA PRO A 682 -25.03 0.11 4.57
C PRO A 682 -26.41 0.76 4.43
N ALA A 683 -26.81 1.44 5.49
CA ALA A 683 -28.11 2.06 5.63
C ALA A 683 -28.02 3.31 6.52
N THR A 684 -28.93 4.24 6.31
CA THR A 684 -29.12 5.41 7.16
C THR A 684 -30.18 5.11 8.21
N ALA A 685 -29.79 5.20 9.49
CA ALA A 685 -30.71 5.05 10.61
C ALA A 685 -31.53 6.33 10.83
N SER A 686 -32.81 6.15 11.17
CA SER A 686 -33.71 7.19 11.68
C SER A 686 -34.71 6.58 12.66
N ALA A 687 -35.34 7.40 13.49
CA ALA A 687 -36.33 6.94 14.45
C ALA A 687 -37.43 7.99 14.65
N SER A 688 -38.57 7.58 15.20
CA SER A 688 -39.62 8.50 15.65
C SER A 688 -39.11 9.43 16.74
N TRP A 689 -38.23 8.93 17.59
CA TRP A 689 -37.63 9.66 18.69
C TRP A 689 -36.28 9.03 19.09
N CYS A 690 -35.36 9.85 19.57
CA CYS A 690 -34.09 9.44 20.17
C CYS A 690 -33.74 10.44 21.25
N TRP A 691 -33.49 9.98 22.47
CA TRP A 691 -33.08 10.84 23.57
C TRP A 691 -31.82 11.65 23.21
N GLY A 692 -31.75 12.93 23.61
CA GLY A 692 -30.66 13.82 23.21
C GLY A 692 -29.26 13.41 23.70
N GLY A 693 -29.17 12.53 24.70
CA GLY A 693 -27.91 11.93 25.16
C GLY A 693 -27.52 10.62 24.48
N ASP A 694 -28.38 10.12 23.59
CA ASP A 694 -28.24 8.85 22.88
C ASP A 694 -28.04 9.10 21.37
N SER A 695 -27.90 8.04 20.57
CA SER A 695 -27.63 8.16 19.13
C SER A 695 -28.53 7.25 18.30
N VAL A 696 -29.16 7.83 17.29
CA VAL A 696 -29.93 7.07 16.29
C VAL A 696 -29.05 6.06 15.56
N GLY A 697 -27.79 6.42 15.28
CA GLY A 697 -26.84 5.55 14.58
C GLY A 697 -26.45 4.30 15.38
N ALA A 698 -26.76 4.23 16.67
CA ALA A 698 -26.48 3.05 17.48
C ALA A 698 -27.17 1.79 16.95
N ILE A 699 -28.35 1.90 16.32
CA ILE A 699 -29.10 0.73 15.86
C ILE A 699 -28.42 -0.01 14.70
N ASN A 700 -27.36 0.53 14.08
CA ASN A 700 -26.64 -0.13 12.99
C ASN A 700 -25.14 0.21 12.97
N ASP A 701 -24.54 0.52 14.13
CA ASP A 701 -23.10 0.81 14.22
C ASP A 701 -22.21 -0.44 14.22
N GLY A 702 -22.83 -1.63 14.32
CA GLY A 702 -22.17 -2.93 14.24
C GLY A 702 -21.49 -3.36 15.53
N LYS A 703 -21.67 -2.63 16.64
CA LYS A 703 -21.07 -2.98 17.93
C LYS A 703 -21.88 -4.09 18.59
N ALA A 704 -21.21 -5.18 18.92
CA ALA A 704 -21.83 -6.29 19.64
C ALA A 704 -22.11 -5.91 21.10
N PRO A 705 -23.38 -5.94 21.57
CA PRO A 705 -23.70 -5.67 22.96
C PRO A 705 -23.21 -6.79 23.89
N SER A 706 -22.68 -6.45 25.06
CA SER A 706 -22.30 -7.44 26.09
C SER A 706 -23.50 -7.93 26.92
N SER A 707 -24.53 -7.09 27.07
CA SER A 707 -25.79 -7.38 27.78
C SER A 707 -26.87 -6.38 27.36
N SER A 708 -28.13 -6.59 27.76
CA SER A 708 -29.21 -5.61 27.52
C SER A 708 -29.05 -4.32 28.33
N ALA A 709 -28.25 -4.32 29.39
CA ALA A 709 -27.95 -3.14 30.21
C ALA A 709 -26.61 -2.46 29.81
N ASP A 710 -26.03 -2.83 28.67
CA ASP A 710 -24.73 -2.32 28.24
C ASP A 710 -24.80 -0.82 27.93
N THR A 711 -24.10 -0.04 28.75
CA THR A 711 -23.99 1.42 28.60
C THR A 711 -22.61 1.83 28.09
N SER A 712 -21.72 0.88 27.80
CA SER A 712 -20.37 1.13 27.26
C SER A 712 -20.37 1.37 25.75
N ILE A 713 -21.46 1.01 25.06
CA ILE A 713 -21.70 1.28 23.65
C ILE A 713 -22.79 2.35 23.47
N PRO A 714 -22.82 3.06 22.33
CA PRO A 714 -23.95 3.89 21.95
C PRO A 714 -25.24 3.06 21.95
N ARG A 715 -26.36 3.72 22.25
CA ARG A 715 -27.70 3.13 22.24
C ARG A 715 -28.69 4.12 21.63
N LEU A 716 -29.81 3.60 21.16
CA LEU A 716 -31.00 4.39 20.89
C LEU A 716 -32.01 4.10 22.00
N THR A 717 -32.40 5.11 22.75
CA THR A 717 -33.58 5.01 23.62
C THR A 717 -34.68 5.97 23.17
N PHE A 718 -35.91 5.55 23.41
CA PHE A 718 -37.09 6.38 23.20
C PHE A 718 -37.38 7.27 24.44
N TRP A 719 -36.45 7.41 25.37
CA TRP A 719 -36.64 8.21 26.58
C TRP A 719 -36.84 9.68 26.22
N ASP A 720 -37.82 10.40 26.75
CA ASP A 720 -38.68 10.09 27.92
C ASP A 720 -40.10 9.61 27.56
N HIS A 721 -40.33 9.10 26.35
CA HIS A 721 -41.65 8.59 25.95
C HIS A 721 -41.98 7.27 26.69
N LEU A 722 -43.14 7.22 27.35
CA LEU A 722 -43.58 6.10 28.18
C LEU A 722 -44.84 5.46 27.63
N GLY A 723 -44.82 4.13 27.39
CA GLY A 723 -46.00 3.40 26.90
C GLY A 723 -46.51 3.80 25.51
N THR A 724 -45.75 4.59 24.75
CA THR A 724 -46.12 5.06 23.39
C THR A 724 -45.82 4.02 22.31
N SER A 725 -46.33 4.28 21.10
CA SER A 725 -45.91 3.57 19.88
C SER A 725 -44.77 4.34 19.21
N GLU A 726 -43.65 3.66 18.95
CA GLU A 726 -42.42 4.23 18.40
C GLU A 726 -41.94 3.44 17.18
N TRP A 727 -40.97 3.96 16.44
CA TRP A 727 -40.29 3.22 15.39
C TRP A 727 -38.82 3.59 15.28
N ALA A 728 -38.00 2.61 14.88
CA ALA A 728 -36.62 2.80 14.43
C ALA A 728 -36.47 2.15 13.05
N GLN A 729 -35.81 2.82 12.11
CA GLN A 729 -35.76 2.40 10.71
C GLN A 729 -34.37 2.51 10.10
N LEU A 730 -34.15 1.67 9.09
CA LEU A 730 -33.01 1.72 8.19
C LEU A 730 -33.51 2.04 6.78
N THR A 731 -32.92 3.08 6.18
CA THR A 731 -33.12 3.44 4.77
C THR A 731 -31.90 3.04 3.98
N TYR A 732 -32.10 2.35 2.86
CA TYR A 732 -31.04 1.81 2.04
C TYR A 732 -30.87 2.63 0.76
N PRO A 733 -29.64 2.98 0.37
CA PRO A 733 -29.38 3.67 -0.90
C PRO A 733 -29.65 2.77 -2.11
N THR A 734 -29.56 1.45 -1.92
CA THR A 734 -29.95 0.42 -2.90
C THR A 734 -30.98 -0.47 -2.22
N PRO A 735 -32.15 -0.75 -2.82
CA PRO A 735 -33.13 -1.65 -2.22
C PRO A 735 -32.50 -2.98 -1.79
N VAL A 736 -32.93 -3.50 -0.66
CA VAL A 736 -32.45 -4.77 -0.10
C VAL A 736 -33.50 -5.85 -0.26
N ASN A 737 -33.08 -7.04 -0.66
CA ASN A 737 -33.88 -8.26 -0.56
C ASN A 737 -33.57 -8.93 0.77
N THR A 738 -34.58 -9.05 1.64
CA THR A 738 -34.41 -9.55 3.01
C THR A 738 -35.64 -10.33 3.46
N GLY A 739 -35.39 -11.39 4.22
CA GLY A 739 -36.43 -12.22 4.85
C GLY A 739 -36.21 -12.40 6.35
N ALA A 740 -35.28 -11.67 6.96
CA ALA A 740 -35.07 -11.73 8.41
C ALA A 740 -34.45 -10.45 8.98
N VAL A 741 -34.87 -10.12 10.21
CA VAL A 741 -34.35 -9.01 11.02
C VAL A 741 -34.13 -9.50 12.44
N SER A 742 -33.04 -9.06 13.06
CA SER A 742 -32.74 -9.34 14.47
C SER A 742 -32.59 -8.04 15.25
N VAL A 743 -33.23 -7.93 16.41
CA VAL A 743 -33.14 -6.74 17.29
C VAL A 743 -32.57 -7.11 18.66
N TYR A 744 -31.62 -6.32 19.15
CA TYR A 744 -31.12 -6.41 20.51
C TYR A 744 -31.68 -5.27 21.36
N TRP A 745 -32.48 -5.60 22.37
CA TRP A 745 -33.18 -4.61 23.21
C TRP A 745 -32.29 -4.07 24.32
N PHE A 746 -32.36 -2.75 24.53
CA PHE A 746 -31.83 -2.09 25.72
C PHE A 746 -32.83 -2.21 26.88
N ASP A 747 -32.34 -2.58 28.05
CA ASP A 747 -33.10 -2.70 29.28
C ASP A 747 -32.19 -2.34 30.47
N ASP A 748 -32.54 -1.27 31.18
CA ASP A 748 -31.77 -0.73 32.32
C ASP A 748 -32.41 -1.05 33.68
N THR A 749 -33.16 -2.15 33.76
CA THR A 749 -33.85 -2.60 34.97
C THR A 749 -32.99 -2.46 36.21
N GLY A 750 -33.52 -1.75 37.21
CA GLY A 750 -32.86 -1.49 38.50
C GLY A 750 -32.21 -0.10 38.61
N THR A 751 -31.95 0.59 37.49
CA THR A 751 -31.31 1.92 37.51
C THR A 751 -32.05 2.98 36.69
N GLY A 752 -32.74 2.58 35.62
CA GLY A 752 -33.54 3.49 34.79
C GLY A 752 -34.93 2.99 34.47
N GLN A 753 -35.54 3.61 33.46
CA GLN A 753 -36.93 3.39 33.05
C GLN A 753 -37.06 2.83 31.63
N CYS A 754 -35.98 2.34 31.00
CA CYS A 754 -36.06 1.65 29.71
C CYS A 754 -36.23 0.14 29.90
N ARG A 755 -37.21 -0.46 29.24
CA ARG A 755 -37.44 -1.92 29.24
C ARG A 755 -37.49 -2.46 27.81
N ALA A 756 -37.22 -3.75 27.65
CA ALA A 756 -37.62 -4.46 26.43
C ALA A 756 -39.14 -4.25 26.19
N PRO A 757 -39.57 -4.03 24.94
CA PRO A 757 -40.90 -3.50 24.63
C PRO A 757 -42.04 -4.47 24.97
N GLN A 758 -43.28 -3.99 24.91
CA GLN A 758 -44.46 -4.84 25.06
C GLN A 758 -44.66 -5.72 23.83
N SER A 759 -44.50 -5.13 22.64
CA SER A 759 -44.54 -5.83 21.36
C SER A 759 -43.79 -5.04 20.30
N TRP A 760 -43.50 -5.68 19.18
CA TRP A 760 -42.93 -5.03 18.00
C TRP A 760 -43.29 -5.80 16.74
N GLN A 761 -43.12 -5.17 15.59
CA GLN A 761 -43.24 -5.80 14.28
C GLN A 761 -42.29 -5.19 13.26
N VAL A 762 -41.90 -5.98 12.25
CA VAL A 762 -41.13 -5.48 11.11
C VAL A 762 -42.10 -4.96 10.03
N GLN A 763 -41.81 -3.78 9.51
CA GLN A 763 -42.51 -3.19 8.37
C GLN A 763 -41.51 -2.81 7.27
N TYR A 764 -41.94 -2.86 6.02
CA TYR A 764 -41.16 -2.44 4.86
C TYR A 764 -41.90 -1.36 4.08
N LEU A 765 -41.14 -0.50 3.40
CA LEU A 765 -41.68 0.47 2.46
C LEU A 765 -41.97 -0.24 1.13
N ASN A 766 -43.24 -0.36 0.77
CA ASN A 766 -43.63 -1.03 -0.47
C ASN A 766 -43.38 -0.14 -1.71
N ALA A 767 -43.62 -0.68 -2.90
CA ALA A 767 -43.41 0.03 -4.16
C ALA A 767 -44.28 1.30 -4.34
N SER A 768 -45.39 1.43 -3.59
CA SER A 768 -46.23 2.63 -3.59
C SER A 768 -45.83 3.65 -2.51
N GLY A 769 -44.71 3.45 -1.81
CA GLY A 769 -44.24 4.34 -0.76
C GLY A 769 -45.02 4.22 0.55
N GLN A 770 -45.72 3.11 0.77
CA GLN A 770 -46.52 2.85 1.98
C GLN A 770 -45.86 1.81 2.88
N TRP A 771 -45.87 2.08 4.18
CA TRP A 771 -45.38 1.14 5.20
C TRP A 771 -46.33 -0.04 5.35
N THR A 772 -45.83 -1.24 5.10
CA THR A 772 -46.58 -2.50 5.12
C THR A 772 -45.92 -3.48 6.08
N ALA A 773 -46.70 -4.19 6.91
CA ALA A 773 -46.16 -5.26 7.75
C ALA A 773 -45.68 -6.44 6.90
N VAL A 774 -44.58 -7.08 7.30
CA VAL A 774 -44.08 -8.28 6.62
C VAL A 774 -45.04 -9.46 6.80
N SER A 775 -45.17 -10.29 5.77
CA SER A 775 -46.03 -11.49 5.81
C SER A 775 -45.25 -12.74 6.20
N GLY A 776 -45.91 -13.73 6.82
CA GLY A 776 -45.28 -15.00 7.20
C GLY A 776 -44.25 -14.87 8.34
N ALA A 777 -44.38 -13.86 9.19
CA ALA A 777 -43.44 -13.60 10.27
C ALA A 777 -43.44 -14.72 11.33
N SER A 778 -42.25 -15.12 11.78
CA SER A 778 -42.06 -15.91 13.00
C SER A 778 -42.31 -15.07 14.25
N ALA A 779 -42.23 -15.68 15.44
CA ALA A 779 -42.53 -14.99 16.70
C ALA A 779 -41.60 -13.78 16.95
N TYR A 780 -42.19 -12.65 17.35
CA TYR A 780 -41.50 -11.42 17.74
C TYR A 780 -41.07 -11.48 19.21
N GLY A 781 -39.81 -11.87 19.46
CA GLY A 781 -39.27 -12.02 20.82
C GLY A 781 -38.85 -10.70 21.49
N THR A 782 -38.83 -10.69 22.82
CA THR A 782 -38.32 -9.57 23.65
C THR A 782 -37.36 -10.08 24.75
N ALA A 783 -36.66 -11.18 24.48
CA ALA A 783 -35.70 -11.76 25.41
C ALA A 783 -34.51 -10.80 25.61
N LEU A 784 -34.04 -10.70 26.85
CA LEU A 784 -32.86 -9.92 27.20
C LEU A 784 -31.58 -10.71 26.91
N ASN A 785 -30.47 -9.99 26.75
CA ASN A 785 -29.13 -10.54 26.56
C ASN A 785 -28.97 -11.41 25.29
N THR A 786 -29.78 -11.15 24.27
CA THR A 786 -29.73 -11.89 23.01
C THR A 786 -30.37 -11.09 21.87
N PHE A 787 -30.01 -11.45 20.64
CA PHE A 787 -30.70 -10.98 19.45
C PHE A 787 -32.05 -11.70 19.31
N ASN A 788 -33.12 -10.91 19.18
CA ASN A 788 -34.47 -11.39 18.93
C ASN A 788 -34.69 -11.45 17.41
N ARG A 789 -34.42 -12.62 16.83
CA ARG A 789 -34.48 -12.86 15.39
C ARG A 789 -35.90 -13.20 14.91
N VAL A 790 -36.35 -12.52 13.86
CA VAL A 790 -37.63 -12.76 13.18
C VAL A 790 -37.36 -13.07 11.72
N THR A 791 -37.94 -14.16 11.23
CA THR A 791 -37.96 -14.54 9.80
C THR A 791 -39.33 -14.23 9.21
N PHE A 792 -39.40 -13.92 7.92
CA PHE A 792 -40.63 -13.59 7.20
C PHE A 792 -40.45 -13.88 5.70
N ASN A 793 -41.54 -13.85 4.92
CA ASN A 793 -41.48 -13.96 3.46
C ASN A 793 -40.63 -12.81 2.89
N ALA A 794 -39.62 -13.14 2.08
CA ALA A 794 -38.66 -12.15 1.62
C ALA A 794 -39.33 -10.97 0.89
N VAL A 795 -38.89 -9.75 1.21
CA VAL A 795 -39.34 -8.50 0.59
C VAL A 795 -38.15 -7.79 -0.04
N THR A 796 -38.40 -7.04 -1.12
CA THR A 796 -37.42 -6.10 -1.69
C THR A 796 -37.87 -4.68 -1.39
N THR A 797 -37.05 -3.91 -0.66
CA THR A 797 -37.46 -2.60 -0.12
C THR A 797 -36.30 -1.62 -0.02
N SER A 798 -36.57 -0.32 -0.17
CA SER A 798 -35.62 0.76 0.11
C SER A 798 -35.60 1.17 1.59
N ALA A 799 -36.55 0.72 2.40
CA ALA A 799 -36.53 0.96 3.84
C ALA A 799 -37.22 -0.15 4.65
N LEU A 800 -36.68 -0.41 5.84
CA LEU A 800 -37.25 -1.30 6.85
C LEU A 800 -37.39 -0.54 8.16
N ARG A 801 -38.46 -0.76 8.90
CA ARG A 801 -38.59 -0.25 10.26
C ARG A 801 -39.11 -1.30 11.23
N VAL A 802 -38.60 -1.21 12.44
CA VAL A 802 -39.12 -1.91 13.62
C VAL A 802 -40.10 -0.96 14.27
N ALA A 803 -41.39 -1.28 14.18
CA ALA A 803 -42.46 -0.57 14.87
C ALA A 803 -42.65 -1.21 16.25
N VAL A 804 -42.56 -0.40 17.31
CA VAL A 804 -42.47 -0.83 18.71
C VAL A 804 -43.65 -0.28 19.50
N GLN A 805 -44.21 -1.10 20.38
CA GLN A 805 -45.12 -0.65 21.43
C GLN A 805 -44.41 -0.76 22.78
N LEU A 806 -44.21 0.37 23.46
CA LEU A 806 -43.59 0.42 24.77
C LEU A 806 -44.56 -0.08 25.86
N LYS A 807 -44.01 -0.61 26.96
CA LYS A 807 -44.80 -1.05 28.12
C LYS A 807 -45.35 0.16 28.87
N ALA A 808 -46.54 0.05 29.45
CA ALA A 808 -47.14 1.13 30.22
C ALA A 808 -46.21 1.59 31.36
N GLY A 809 -46.02 2.91 31.48
CA GLY A 809 -45.24 3.53 32.55
C GLY A 809 -43.72 3.44 32.43
N VAL A 810 -43.19 2.87 31.34
CA VAL A 810 -41.74 2.77 31.08
C VAL A 810 -41.44 3.06 29.60
N SER A 811 -40.20 3.43 29.30
CA SER A 811 -39.68 3.61 27.95
C SER A 811 -39.04 2.31 27.42
N GLY A 812 -38.31 2.39 26.31
CA GLY A 812 -37.53 1.29 25.74
C GLY A 812 -36.39 1.77 24.85
N GLY A 813 -35.56 0.85 24.39
CA GLY A 813 -34.45 1.18 23.51
C GLY A 813 -33.91 -0.01 22.73
N ILE A 814 -33.07 0.28 21.75
CA ILE A 814 -32.41 -0.67 20.86
C ILE A 814 -30.90 -0.45 20.97
N LEU A 815 -30.17 -1.53 21.19
CA LEU A 815 -28.71 -1.54 21.15
C LEU A 815 -28.18 -1.81 19.74
N GLU A 816 -28.84 -2.70 18.98
CA GLU A 816 -28.40 -3.06 17.62
C GLU A 816 -29.56 -3.69 16.83
N MET A 817 -29.59 -3.46 15.52
CA MET A 817 -30.51 -4.09 14.57
C MET A 817 -29.73 -4.67 13.38
N ARG A 818 -29.88 -5.98 13.14
CA ARG A 818 -29.25 -6.68 12.01
C ARG A 818 -30.29 -7.05 10.97
N VAL A 819 -30.00 -6.76 9.71
CA VAL A 819 -30.84 -7.15 8.58
C VAL A 819 -30.13 -8.20 7.76
N GLU A 820 -30.72 -9.39 7.72
CA GLU A 820 -30.21 -10.51 6.94
C GLU A 820 -30.81 -10.43 5.55
N GLY A 821 -29.98 -10.03 4.60
CA GLY A 821 -30.41 -9.84 3.24
C GLY A 821 -29.23 -9.61 2.33
N THR A 822 -29.55 -9.35 1.06
CA THR A 822 -28.60 -8.85 0.10
C THR A 822 -29.09 -7.54 -0.45
N THR A 823 -28.19 -6.61 -0.75
CA THR A 823 -28.57 -5.52 -1.67
C THR A 823 -29.11 -6.17 -2.94
N ALA A 824 -30.27 -5.73 -3.40
CA ALA A 824 -30.79 -6.18 -4.68
C ALA A 824 -29.71 -5.92 -5.74
N PRO A 825 -29.44 -6.89 -6.63
CA PRO A 825 -28.43 -6.73 -7.66
C PRO A 825 -28.73 -5.45 -8.44
N ILE A 826 -27.68 -4.65 -8.69
CA ILE A 826 -27.78 -3.46 -9.52
C ILE A 826 -28.21 -3.92 -10.91
N SER A 827 -29.48 -3.69 -11.26
CA SER A 827 -29.97 -3.97 -12.60
C SER A 827 -29.66 -2.78 -13.48
N TRP A 828 -28.61 -2.92 -14.30
CA TRP A 828 -28.46 -2.10 -15.48
C TRP A 828 -29.57 -2.45 -16.47
N LYS A 829 -30.16 -1.42 -17.08
CA LYS A 829 -31.27 -1.53 -18.01
C LYS A 829 -30.88 -0.96 -19.36
N ARG A 830 -31.37 -1.58 -20.41
CA ARG A 830 -31.45 -0.90 -21.71
C ARG A 830 -32.70 -0.06 -21.72
N ILE A 831 -32.63 1.15 -22.26
CA ILE A 831 -33.79 2.03 -22.43
C ILE A 831 -34.13 2.04 -23.92
N GLN A 832 -35.07 1.20 -24.34
CA GLN A 832 -35.44 0.99 -25.73
C GLN A 832 -36.54 1.96 -26.17
N ASN A 833 -36.40 2.55 -27.34
CA ASN A 833 -37.42 3.42 -27.95
C ASN A 833 -38.48 2.60 -28.71
N LYS A 834 -39.77 2.95 -28.60
CA LYS A 834 -40.87 2.22 -29.25
C LYS A 834 -40.87 2.35 -30.77
N ASN A 835 -40.47 3.53 -31.29
CA ASN A 835 -40.50 3.81 -32.73
C ASN A 835 -39.39 3.07 -33.50
N SER A 836 -38.17 3.03 -32.95
CA SER A 836 -37.00 2.49 -33.65
C SER A 836 -36.55 1.11 -33.16
N LEU A 837 -37.00 0.68 -31.98
CA LEU A 837 -36.49 -0.47 -31.22
C LEU A 837 -34.99 -0.40 -30.85
N LYS A 838 -34.36 0.76 -31.05
CA LYS A 838 -32.99 1.06 -30.63
C LYS A 838 -32.93 1.46 -29.16
N VAL A 839 -31.73 1.42 -28.58
CA VAL A 839 -31.49 1.72 -27.17
C VAL A 839 -30.81 3.06 -26.99
N LEU A 840 -31.06 3.69 -25.84
CA LEU A 840 -30.39 4.92 -25.41
C LEU A 840 -28.90 4.65 -25.18
N GLY A 841 -28.02 5.47 -25.75
CA GLY A 841 -26.57 5.35 -25.66
C GLY A 841 -25.88 6.71 -25.60
N VAL A 842 -24.58 6.70 -25.36
CA VAL A 842 -23.76 7.93 -25.34
C VAL A 842 -22.87 7.94 -26.56
N ALA A 843 -22.92 9.01 -27.35
CA ALA A 843 -22.20 9.12 -28.60
C ALA A 843 -20.69 8.81 -28.41
N GLY A 844 -20.20 7.83 -29.16
CA GLY A 844 -18.81 7.40 -29.14
C GLY A 844 -18.33 6.81 -27.81
N MET A 845 -19.24 6.31 -26.96
CA MET A 845 -18.92 5.85 -25.59
C MET A 845 -18.20 6.91 -24.75
N SER A 846 -18.41 8.19 -25.07
CA SER A 846 -17.68 9.27 -24.40
C SER A 846 -17.97 9.27 -22.90
N THR A 847 -16.95 9.59 -22.10
CA THR A 847 -17.07 9.78 -20.65
C THR A 847 -17.08 11.26 -20.26
N ALA A 848 -17.02 12.18 -21.23
CA ALA A 848 -16.97 13.62 -21.00
C ALA A 848 -18.35 14.20 -20.63
N ASN A 849 -18.34 15.32 -19.89
CA ASN A 849 -19.53 16.16 -19.71
C ASN A 849 -19.98 16.73 -21.05
N SER A 850 -21.29 16.92 -21.18
CA SER A 850 -21.94 17.39 -22.40
C SER A 850 -21.77 16.47 -23.61
N ALA A 851 -21.31 15.23 -23.39
CA ALA A 851 -21.38 14.22 -24.43
C ALA A 851 -22.85 13.91 -24.75
N ASN A 852 -23.11 13.83 -26.04
CA ASN A 852 -24.46 13.78 -26.55
C ASN A 852 -25.09 12.40 -26.35
N VAL A 853 -26.37 12.38 -25.97
CA VAL A 853 -27.14 11.14 -25.83
C VAL A 853 -27.90 10.88 -27.12
N VAL A 854 -27.81 9.64 -27.59
CA VAL A 854 -28.33 9.20 -28.87
C VAL A 854 -29.13 7.92 -28.71
N GLN A 855 -29.86 7.53 -29.75
CA GLN A 855 -30.25 6.12 -29.90
C GLN A 855 -29.24 5.37 -30.78
N TYR A 856 -29.05 4.09 -30.49
CA TYR A 856 -28.18 3.21 -31.24
C TYR A 856 -28.67 1.75 -31.17
N ASP A 857 -28.31 0.92 -32.14
CA ASP A 857 -28.55 -0.53 -32.06
C ASP A 857 -27.85 -1.12 -30.83
N ASP A 858 -28.50 -2.05 -30.12
CA ASP A 858 -27.85 -2.64 -28.95
C ASP A 858 -26.68 -3.56 -29.38
N ASN A 859 -25.46 -3.11 -29.11
CA ASN A 859 -24.20 -3.78 -29.44
C ASN A 859 -23.51 -4.38 -28.20
N GLY A 860 -24.18 -4.42 -27.05
CA GLY A 860 -23.62 -4.98 -25.81
C GLY A 860 -22.71 -4.06 -25.00
N THR A 861 -22.43 -2.83 -25.44
CA THR A 861 -21.49 -1.93 -24.75
C THR A 861 -22.08 -1.30 -23.48
N ALA A 862 -21.19 -0.82 -22.60
CA ALA A 862 -21.56 -0.26 -21.29
C ALA A 862 -22.23 1.12 -21.37
N ASP A 863 -22.04 1.88 -22.46
CA ASP A 863 -22.67 3.20 -22.62
C ASP A 863 -24.18 3.09 -22.94
N HIS A 864 -24.65 1.89 -23.30
CA HIS A 864 -26.08 1.59 -23.45
C HIS A 864 -26.74 1.14 -22.13
N ASN A 865 -25.96 0.98 -21.05
CA ASN A 865 -26.45 0.53 -19.76
C ASN A 865 -26.77 1.71 -18.86
N TRP A 866 -28.03 1.79 -18.43
CA TRP A 866 -28.52 2.85 -17.57
C TRP A 866 -29.10 2.30 -16.27
N ARG A 867 -28.98 3.04 -15.17
CA ARG A 867 -29.55 2.70 -13.87
C ARG A 867 -30.37 3.87 -13.35
N LEU A 868 -31.56 3.58 -12.83
CA LEU A 868 -32.37 4.55 -12.10
C LEU A 868 -31.95 4.56 -10.63
N ILE A 869 -31.68 5.74 -10.10
CA ILE A 869 -31.39 6.00 -8.69
C ILE A 869 -32.56 6.83 -8.15
N ASP A 870 -33.25 6.33 -7.13
CA ASP A 870 -34.35 7.06 -6.49
C ASP A 870 -33.84 8.38 -5.90
N ALA A 871 -34.52 9.48 -6.21
CA ALA A 871 -34.26 10.83 -5.72
C ALA A 871 -35.38 11.33 -4.78
N GLY A 872 -36.33 10.47 -4.42
CA GLY A 872 -37.46 10.78 -3.56
C GLY A 872 -38.65 11.40 -4.30
N GLY A 873 -39.85 11.28 -3.73
CA GLY A 873 -41.06 11.90 -4.26
C GLY A 873 -41.48 11.41 -5.66
N GLY A 874 -41.01 10.24 -6.09
CA GLY A 874 -41.27 9.66 -7.41
C GLY A 874 -40.33 10.14 -8.52
N TRP A 875 -39.22 10.81 -8.17
CA TRP A 875 -38.18 11.26 -9.10
C TRP A 875 -36.96 10.33 -9.06
N PHE A 876 -36.24 10.25 -10.17
CA PHE A 876 -35.06 9.42 -10.36
C PHE A 876 -33.93 10.19 -11.03
N LYS A 877 -32.69 9.88 -10.66
CA LYS A 877 -31.51 10.17 -11.47
C LYS A 877 -31.25 8.97 -12.38
N ILE A 878 -30.92 9.19 -13.65
CA ILE A 878 -30.64 8.10 -14.60
C ILE A 878 -29.13 8.12 -14.90
N VAL A 879 -28.38 7.16 -14.37
CA VAL A 879 -26.91 7.10 -14.47
C VAL A 879 -26.46 6.13 -15.55
N ASN A 880 -25.42 6.49 -16.30
CA ASN A 880 -24.79 5.64 -17.30
C ASN A 880 -23.70 4.74 -16.69
N GLN A 881 -23.61 3.47 -17.09
CA GLN A 881 -22.60 2.55 -16.55
C GLN A 881 -21.18 2.90 -16.99
N ASN A 882 -21.01 3.33 -18.24
CA ASN A 882 -19.68 3.57 -18.81
C ASN A 882 -19.02 4.82 -18.21
N SER A 883 -19.77 5.90 -18.06
CA SER A 883 -19.23 7.19 -17.60
C SER A 883 -19.47 7.49 -16.11
N GLY A 884 -20.44 6.82 -15.48
CA GLY A 884 -20.91 7.18 -14.14
C GLY A 884 -21.68 8.50 -14.07
N LYS A 885 -21.94 9.15 -15.23
CA LYS A 885 -22.62 10.45 -15.33
C LYS A 885 -24.13 10.30 -15.48
N LEU A 886 -24.86 11.37 -15.19
CA LEU A 886 -26.32 11.41 -15.24
C LEU A 886 -26.85 11.87 -16.59
N LEU A 887 -28.02 11.36 -16.98
CA LEU A 887 -28.83 11.91 -18.06
C LEU A 887 -29.33 13.30 -17.66
N ALA A 888 -29.07 14.29 -18.51
CA ALA A 888 -29.36 15.70 -18.23
C ALA A 888 -29.87 16.43 -19.48
N VAL A 889 -30.67 17.48 -19.30
CA VAL A 889 -31.08 18.38 -20.40
C VAL A 889 -30.10 19.54 -20.49
N GLN A 890 -29.52 19.75 -21.67
CA GLN A 890 -28.49 20.76 -21.88
C GLN A 890 -28.96 22.15 -21.41
N ASN A 891 -28.15 22.77 -20.56
CA ASN A 891 -28.33 24.13 -20.03
C ASN A 891 -29.68 24.39 -19.32
N MET A 892 -30.31 23.35 -18.75
CA MET A 892 -31.67 23.45 -18.18
C MET A 892 -32.69 24.05 -19.14
N SER A 893 -32.48 23.91 -20.46
CA SER A 893 -33.37 24.48 -21.46
C SER A 893 -34.79 23.99 -21.24
N THR A 894 -35.79 24.83 -21.52
CA THR A 894 -37.20 24.46 -21.53
C THR A 894 -37.76 24.39 -22.96
N ALA A 895 -36.92 24.58 -23.98
CA ALA A 895 -37.32 24.54 -25.39
C ALA A 895 -37.56 23.10 -25.88
N ASP A 896 -38.47 22.96 -26.84
CA ASP A 896 -38.63 21.71 -27.60
C ASP A 896 -37.40 21.46 -28.48
N GLY A 897 -36.96 20.21 -28.54
CA GLY A 897 -35.77 19.82 -29.28
C GLY A 897 -34.45 20.13 -28.56
N ALA A 898 -34.49 20.58 -27.30
CA ALA A 898 -33.26 20.76 -26.52
C ALA A 898 -32.54 19.42 -26.33
N LEU A 899 -31.23 19.43 -26.51
CA LEU A 899 -30.40 18.23 -26.48
C LEU A 899 -30.37 17.60 -25.09
N VAL A 900 -30.39 16.27 -25.10
CA VAL A 900 -30.12 15.47 -23.92
C VAL A 900 -28.67 15.02 -23.98
N GLN A 901 -27.99 15.21 -22.87
CA GLN A 901 -26.57 14.94 -22.70
C GLN A 901 -26.33 14.08 -21.48
N GLN A 902 -25.10 13.60 -21.30
CA GLN A 902 -24.65 13.18 -19.98
C GLN A 902 -23.89 14.32 -19.29
N TYR A 903 -24.02 14.41 -17.97
CA TYR A 903 -23.35 15.42 -17.18
C TYR A 903 -23.10 14.93 -15.74
N ASP A 904 -22.07 15.45 -15.09
CA ASP A 904 -21.81 15.20 -13.67
C ASP A 904 -22.97 15.70 -12.80
N ASP A 905 -23.26 15.00 -11.72
CA ASP A 905 -24.33 15.38 -10.81
C ASP A 905 -24.01 16.71 -10.10
N ASN A 906 -24.73 17.76 -10.47
CA ASN A 906 -24.61 19.10 -9.88
C ASN A 906 -25.86 19.49 -9.06
N GLY A 907 -26.76 18.52 -8.80
CA GLY A 907 -27.98 18.71 -8.02
C GLY A 907 -29.10 19.50 -8.70
N SER A 908 -28.96 19.86 -9.98
CA SER A 908 -29.97 20.65 -10.71
C SER A 908 -31.15 19.81 -11.23
N ALA A 909 -32.30 20.46 -11.41
CA ALA A 909 -33.57 19.79 -11.69
C ALA A 909 -33.68 19.16 -13.09
N ASP A 910 -32.81 19.52 -14.04
CA ASP A 910 -32.71 18.87 -15.36
C ASP A 910 -32.09 17.47 -15.32
N HIS A 911 -31.58 17.04 -14.16
CA HIS A 911 -31.04 15.71 -13.91
C HIS A 911 -32.09 14.76 -13.27
N LEU A 912 -33.28 15.29 -12.95
CA LEU A 912 -34.34 14.57 -12.24
C LEU A 912 -35.46 14.18 -13.20
N TRP A 913 -35.75 12.89 -13.25
CA TRP A 913 -36.65 12.27 -14.22
C TRP A 913 -37.75 11.47 -13.52
N ARG A 914 -38.95 11.41 -14.10
CA ARG A 914 -40.06 10.59 -13.64
C ARG A 914 -40.50 9.64 -14.76
N LEU A 915 -40.75 8.38 -14.42
CA LEU A 915 -41.38 7.44 -15.33
C LEU A 915 -42.90 7.58 -15.23
N VAL A 916 -43.55 7.97 -16.32
CA VAL A 916 -45.00 8.05 -16.43
C VAL A 916 -45.49 6.84 -17.22
N ASP A 917 -46.15 5.91 -16.52
CA ASP A 917 -46.67 4.67 -17.11
C ASP A 917 -47.77 4.97 -18.14
N ASN A 918 -47.71 4.29 -19.29
CA ASN A 918 -48.71 4.36 -20.34
C ASN A 918 -49.73 3.21 -20.27
N GLY A 919 -49.55 2.25 -19.35
CA GLY A 919 -50.49 1.14 -19.11
C GLY A 919 -50.38 -0.04 -20.10
N ASP A 920 -49.48 0.05 -21.10
CA ASP A 920 -49.20 -0.97 -22.11
C ASP A 920 -47.76 -1.51 -22.03
N GLY A 921 -47.07 -1.28 -20.91
CA GLY A 921 -45.67 -1.67 -20.69
C GLY A 921 -44.64 -0.73 -21.32
N TRP A 922 -45.07 0.44 -21.81
CA TRP A 922 -44.23 1.55 -22.22
C TRP A 922 -44.37 2.73 -21.25
N VAL A 923 -43.32 3.54 -21.12
CA VAL A 923 -43.30 4.71 -20.25
C VAL A 923 -42.88 5.95 -21.01
N ARG A 924 -43.30 7.13 -20.52
CA ARG A 924 -42.67 8.41 -20.86
C ARG A 924 -41.65 8.74 -19.78
N ILE A 925 -40.49 9.23 -20.18
CA ILE A 925 -39.43 9.66 -19.27
C ILE A 925 -39.49 11.18 -19.21
N GLN A 926 -40.06 11.73 -18.13
CA GLN A 926 -40.36 13.16 -17.99
C GLN A 926 -39.31 13.86 -17.12
N VAL A 927 -38.77 15.00 -17.56
CA VAL A 927 -37.80 15.78 -16.77
C VAL A 927 -38.51 16.76 -15.82
N GLN A 928 -37.96 16.97 -14.62
CA GLN A 928 -38.61 17.72 -13.54
C GLN A 928 -38.76 19.21 -13.85
N HIS A 929 -37.73 19.86 -14.41
CA HIS A 929 -37.71 21.33 -14.53
C HIS A 929 -38.65 21.87 -15.62
N SER A 930 -38.84 21.12 -16.73
CA SER A 930 -39.68 21.55 -17.86
C SER A 930 -41.00 20.77 -17.98
N LEU A 931 -41.13 19.65 -17.26
CA LEU A 931 -42.23 18.67 -17.38
C LEU A 931 -42.39 18.08 -18.80
N LYS A 932 -41.38 18.22 -19.66
CA LYS A 932 -41.32 17.63 -21.00
C LYS A 932 -40.78 16.20 -20.97
N VAL A 933 -40.96 15.48 -22.06
CA VAL A 933 -40.60 14.05 -22.16
C VAL A 933 -39.43 13.82 -23.10
N LEU A 934 -38.69 12.75 -22.83
CA LEU A 934 -37.58 12.26 -23.66
C LEU A 934 -38.11 11.76 -25.01
N GLY A 935 -37.54 12.23 -26.11
CA GLY A 935 -37.92 11.88 -27.48
C GLY A 935 -36.73 11.75 -28.42
N VAL A 936 -36.96 11.18 -29.61
CA VAL A 936 -35.92 11.05 -30.65
C VAL A 936 -36.19 12.09 -31.72
N SER A 937 -35.21 12.96 -31.97
CA SER A 937 -35.37 14.08 -32.89
C SER A 937 -35.81 13.62 -34.29
N GLY A 938 -36.88 14.24 -34.80
CA GLY A 938 -37.47 13.93 -36.10
C GLY A 938 -38.05 12.52 -36.23
N MET A 939 -38.36 11.83 -35.12
CA MET A 939 -38.78 10.42 -35.11
C MET A 939 -37.81 9.50 -35.87
N SER A 940 -36.54 9.87 -35.94
CA SER A 940 -35.54 9.13 -36.70
C SER A 940 -35.41 7.70 -36.18
N THR A 941 -35.14 6.76 -37.09
CA THR A 941 -34.82 5.36 -36.75
C THR A 941 -33.34 5.04 -36.99
N ALA A 942 -32.53 6.03 -37.36
CA ALA A 942 -31.10 5.87 -37.62
C ALA A 942 -30.29 5.75 -36.32
N ASN A 943 -29.14 5.07 -36.42
CA ASN A 943 -28.11 5.10 -35.38
C ASN A 943 -27.55 6.51 -35.22
N SER A 944 -27.17 6.86 -34.00
CA SER A 944 -26.67 8.18 -33.63
C SER A 944 -27.68 9.32 -33.79
N ALA A 945 -28.98 9.00 -33.95
CA ALA A 945 -30.02 10.01 -33.94
C ALA A 945 -30.11 10.65 -32.54
N GLN A 946 -30.27 11.97 -32.54
CA GLN A 946 -30.24 12.82 -31.37
C GLN A 946 -31.43 12.55 -30.44
N VAL A 947 -31.17 12.41 -29.15
CA VAL A 947 -32.21 12.35 -28.13
C VAL A 947 -32.39 13.75 -27.55
N VAL A 948 -33.65 14.16 -27.43
CA VAL A 948 -34.05 15.51 -27.05
C VAL A 948 -35.16 15.45 -26.01
N GLN A 949 -35.45 16.58 -25.37
CA GLN A 949 -36.76 16.75 -24.70
C GLN A 949 -37.77 17.41 -25.66
N PHE A 950 -39.04 17.07 -25.49
CA PHE A 950 -40.14 17.66 -26.26
C PHE A 950 -41.44 17.68 -25.44
N ALA A 951 -42.35 18.59 -25.76
CA ALA A 951 -43.73 18.51 -25.30
C ALA A 951 -44.34 17.15 -25.70
N ASP A 952 -45.09 16.53 -24.80
CA ASP A 952 -45.65 15.21 -25.07
C ASP A 952 -46.74 15.25 -26.15
N SER A 953 -46.40 14.77 -27.35
CA SER A 953 -47.29 14.58 -28.49
C SER A 953 -47.95 13.20 -28.52
N GLY A 954 -47.61 12.30 -27.60
CA GLY A 954 -48.06 10.90 -27.61
C GLY A 954 -47.50 10.04 -28.75
N THR A 955 -46.51 10.55 -29.52
CA THR A 955 -45.89 9.82 -30.62
C THR A 955 -44.98 8.70 -30.13
N ALA A 956 -44.75 7.68 -30.97
CA ALA A 956 -44.02 6.48 -30.58
C ALA A 956 -42.56 6.74 -30.20
N ASP A 957 -41.95 7.83 -30.69
CA ASP A 957 -40.58 8.21 -30.36
C ASP A 957 -40.43 8.79 -28.94
N HIS A 958 -41.53 9.13 -28.27
CA HIS A 958 -41.55 9.55 -26.85
C HIS A 958 -41.76 8.38 -25.88
N LEU A 959 -42.03 7.18 -26.40
CA LEU A 959 -42.34 6.00 -25.60
C LEU A 959 -41.11 5.11 -25.48
N TRP A 960 -40.78 4.76 -24.24
CA TRP A 960 -39.58 4.00 -23.89
C TRP A 960 -39.93 2.76 -23.08
N LYS A 961 -39.06 1.75 -23.13
CA LYS A 961 -39.17 0.54 -22.33
C LYS A 961 -37.83 0.22 -21.68
N LEU A 962 -37.86 -0.04 -20.38
CA LEU A 962 -36.70 -0.50 -19.65
C LEU A 962 -36.62 -2.04 -19.79
N LEU A 963 -35.56 -2.55 -20.41
CA LEU A 963 -35.30 -3.99 -20.60
C LEU A 963 -34.42 -4.51 -19.46
#